data_AF-A0A7V9ADM5-F1
#
_entry.id   AF-A0A7V9ADM5-F1
#
_cell.length_a   1.000
_cell.length_b   1.000
_cell.length_c   1.000
_cell.angle_alpha   90.00
_cell.angle_beta   90.00
_cell.angle_gamma   90.00
#
_symmetry.space_group_name_H-M   'P 1'
#
loop_
_entity.id
_entity.type
_entity.pdbx_description
1 polymer ?
#
loop_
_entity_poly.entity_id
_entity_poly.type
_entity_poly.pdbx_seq_one_letter_code
_entity_poly.pdbx_strand_id
1 'polypeptide(L)'
;MSQRSRKRHHRTKGSAGKLILIAMAVFVALVGSALGGGALYIKGILDKAPSIDELEPIKRGKISTIYAADGSKLGVVPTETIRDPVGLSDIPRTLRQATIAVEDENFYQHDGVDLSAVARALVANVEAGEVRQGGSTITQQLVKNLYIADPEETFERKVIEAKLAREYEDEHPKKYILQQYLNTASYGTNNGRTAVGVKAAANIYFNKGVKQLSLDESALLAGMPQAPSEYNPFESPDSATERRNLVLKAMFREGYIKFKEYKRALADGLGLERGYEYEEIRYPDIFNFVLTDLIDRYGINTVRQGGLKVNTTVDPAFQQQAQDIVAANYPGGSGPAAAIASVDPDNGAIRAIASSRATGDEQFNVASQGHRQPGSAFKTFTLTTAILQGIDPDSTSYPSGPIDLTTTEYGSFPVAGGSSGTVNLRSATTASDNTVFAQLALDVGPENVAETATEMGIETPLDGLPAETLGGLTIGVSPLEMAGAYGTLASGGIQHDTTAISSVKFPNGETDEPSEAPGKQVMTDGEADVVTDILEDNVDAGTGILADYGCPAAGKTGTTDENTDAWFVGYTPNLSTAVWVGYPNARISLGESAFGGTQSAPLWNQFMSFADPSCEDFPAPETPASLSGFAGQYTASGETSTETTEDTATDTAPAAPITDADGDGLDDSLYAPGADQTIPGE
;
A
#
# COMPACT_ATOMS: atom_id res chain seq x y z
N MET A 1 -106.14 -67.67 -18.66
CA MET A 1 -105.86 -66.50 -19.53
C MET A 1 -106.05 -65.21 -18.72
N SER A 2 -105.16 -64.23 -18.94
CA SER A 2 -105.38 -62.77 -18.84
C SER A 2 -105.05 -61.99 -17.54
N GLN A 3 -103.99 -61.18 -17.68
CA GLN A 3 -103.76 -59.77 -17.30
C GLN A 3 -104.06 -59.22 -15.88
N ARG A 4 -102.98 -58.85 -15.16
CA ARG A 4 -102.58 -57.46 -14.81
C ARG A 4 -101.65 -57.46 -13.58
N SER A 5 -100.41 -57.01 -13.74
CA SER A 5 -99.61 -56.49 -12.62
C SER A 5 -98.59 -55.47 -13.16
N ARG A 6 -98.92 -54.20 -13.01
CA ARG A 6 -98.03 -53.05 -13.23
C ARG A 6 -97.24 -52.83 -11.94
N LYS A 7 -95.94 -53.16 -11.94
CA LYS A 7 -95.00 -52.80 -10.85
C LYS A 7 -94.66 -51.31 -10.92
N ARG A 8 -94.89 -50.59 -9.82
CA ARG A 8 -94.33 -49.26 -9.54
C ARG A 8 -92.86 -49.42 -9.13
N HIS A 9 -91.95 -48.74 -9.82
CA HIS A 9 -90.59 -48.45 -9.32
C HIS A 9 -90.53 -46.98 -8.92
N HIS A 10 -90.55 -46.68 -7.62
CA HIS A 10 -90.05 -45.41 -7.11
C HIS A 10 -88.54 -45.54 -6.95
N ARG A 11 -87.79 -44.79 -7.77
CA ARG A 11 -86.33 -44.69 -7.69
C ARG A 11 -85.98 -43.46 -6.86
N THR A 12 -85.24 -43.68 -5.79
CA THR A 12 -84.68 -42.70 -4.85
C THR A 12 -83.70 -41.77 -5.56
N LYS A 13 -83.95 -40.46 -5.55
CA LYS A 13 -83.09 -39.39 -6.12
C LYS A 13 -82.55 -38.44 -5.03
N GLY A 14 -82.21 -38.97 -3.85
CA GLY A 14 -81.84 -38.16 -2.66
C GLY A 14 -80.44 -38.35 -2.07
N SER A 15 -79.62 -39.32 -2.51
CA SER A 15 -78.35 -39.66 -1.83
C SER A 15 -77.08 -39.11 -2.47
N ALA A 16 -77.04 -38.93 -3.80
CA ALA A 16 -75.83 -38.47 -4.51
C ALA A 16 -75.48 -37.00 -4.20
N GLY A 17 -76.47 -36.11 -4.12
CA GLY A 17 -76.23 -34.70 -3.79
C GLY A 17 -75.75 -34.46 -2.35
N LYS A 18 -76.18 -35.30 -1.40
CA LYS A 18 -75.70 -35.28 -0.01
C LYS A 18 -74.24 -35.73 0.11
N LEU A 19 -73.85 -36.75 -0.65
CA LEU A 19 -72.47 -37.24 -0.68
C LEU A 19 -71.50 -36.22 -1.29
N ILE A 20 -71.91 -35.50 -2.34
CA ILE A 20 -71.11 -34.43 -2.95
C ILE A 20 -70.95 -33.25 -1.99
N LEU A 21 -72.02 -32.84 -1.29
CA LEU A 21 -71.95 -31.76 -0.29
C LEU A 21 -71.07 -32.12 0.91
N ILE A 22 -71.12 -33.37 1.38
CA ILE A 22 -70.24 -33.86 2.45
C ILE A 22 -68.79 -33.90 1.97
N ALA A 23 -68.53 -34.38 0.75
CA ALA A 23 -67.18 -34.39 0.18
C ALA A 23 -66.61 -32.97 0.01
N MET A 24 -67.43 -32.01 -0.44
CA MET A 24 -67.04 -30.59 -0.48
C MET A 24 -66.80 -30.01 0.90
N ALA A 25 -67.64 -30.31 1.89
CA ALA A 25 -67.46 -29.81 3.26
C ALA A 25 -66.20 -30.40 3.91
N VAL A 26 -65.91 -31.69 3.68
CA VAL A 26 -64.67 -32.34 4.13
C VAL A 26 -63.46 -31.76 3.40
N PHE A 27 -63.55 -31.51 2.09
CA PHE A 27 -62.49 -30.86 1.33
C PHE A 27 -62.22 -29.44 1.84
N VAL A 28 -63.25 -28.62 2.07
CA VAL A 28 -63.13 -27.27 2.64
C VAL A 28 -62.58 -27.32 4.06
N ALA A 29 -63.00 -28.29 4.88
CA ALA A 29 -62.46 -28.47 6.23
C ALA A 29 -60.99 -28.91 6.23
N LEU A 30 -60.59 -29.78 5.30
CA LEU A 30 -59.20 -30.21 5.12
C LEU A 30 -58.32 -29.06 4.62
N VAL A 31 -58.80 -28.29 3.64
CA VAL A 31 -58.11 -27.08 3.16
C VAL A 31 -58.02 -26.04 4.27
N GLY A 32 -59.09 -25.80 5.03
CA GLY A 32 -59.09 -24.90 6.18
C GLY A 32 -58.16 -25.35 7.30
N SER A 33 -58.08 -26.66 7.57
CA SER A 33 -57.16 -27.23 8.56
C SER A 33 -55.71 -27.16 8.10
N ALA A 34 -55.43 -27.38 6.81
CA ALA A 34 -54.11 -27.23 6.22
C ALA A 34 -53.64 -25.77 6.23
N LEU A 35 -54.52 -24.82 5.89
CA LEU A 35 -54.26 -23.38 5.98
C LEU A 35 -54.04 -22.93 7.43
N GLY A 36 -54.86 -23.43 8.37
CA GLY A 36 -54.72 -23.15 9.81
C GLY A 36 -53.43 -23.72 10.40
N GLY A 37 -53.06 -24.95 10.03
CA GLY A 37 -51.78 -25.56 10.41
C GLY A 37 -50.58 -24.81 9.84
N GLY A 38 -50.65 -24.38 8.58
CA GLY A 38 -49.63 -23.53 7.96
C GLY A 38 -49.49 -22.17 8.65
N ALA A 39 -50.60 -21.52 8.99
CA ALA A 39 -50.58 -20.24 9.71
C ALA A 39 -49.98 -20.37 11.12
N LEU A 40 -50.28 -21.46 11.85
CA LEU A 40 -49.68 -21.74 13.15
C LEU A 40 -48.18 -22.04 13.03
N TYR A 41 -47.75 -22.74 11.98
CA TYR A 41 -46.34 -23.00 11.71
C TYR A 41 -45.57 -21.71 11.40
N ILE A 42 -46.11 -20.87 10.50
CA ILE A 42 -45.54 -19.54 10.19
C ILE A 42 -45.46 -18.69 11.47
N LYS A 43 -46.53 -18.66 12.28
CA LYS A 43 -46.52 -17.95 13.56
C LYS A 43 -45.40 -18.47 14.48
N GLY A 44 -45.24 -19.78 14.59
CA GLY A 44 -44.17 -20.39 15.39
C GLY A 44 -42.75 -20.03 14.93
N ILE A 45 -42.55 -19.78 13.64
CA ILE A 45 -41.29 -19.25 13.09
C ILE A 45 -41.13 -17.78 13.49
N LEU A 46 -42.17 -16.96 13.24
CA LEU A 46 -42.13 -15.52 13.53
C LEU A 46 -41.91 -15.21 15.01
N ASP A 47 -42.52 -15.98 15.91
CA ASP A 47 -42.38 -15.83 17.37
C ASP A 47 -40.95 -16.15 17.85
N LYS A 48 -40.16 -16.88 17.06
CA LYS A 48 -38.75 -17.23 17.36
C LYS A 48 -37.74 -16.38 16.59
N ALA A 49 -38.17 -15.75 15.49
CA ALA A 49 -37.30 -14.96 14.64
C ALA A 49 -36.88 -13.68 15.36
N PRO A 50 -35.58 -13.31 15.37
CA PRO A 50 -35.12 -12.05 15.95
C PRO A 50 -35.74 -10.84 15.24
N SER A 51 -35.83 -9.72 15.93
CA SER A 51 -36.14 -8.43 15.30
C SER A 51 -34.89 -7.85 14.64
N ILE A 52 -35.07 -7.00 13.62
CA ILE A 52 -33.96 -6.37 12.90
C ILE A 52 -33.10 -5.49 13.82
N ASP A 53 -33.69 -4.85 14.82
CA ASP A 53 -32.99 -4.04 15.83
C ASP A 53 -32.05 -4.86 16.73
N GLU A 54 -32.26 -6.18 16.80
CA GLU A 54 -31.43 -7.11 17.57
C GLU A 54 -30.27 -7.68 16.73
N LEU A 55 -30.22 -7.36 15.43
CA LEU A 55 -29.25 -7.89 14.48
C LEU A 55 -28.23 -6.83 14.07
N GLU A 56 -26.97 -7.22 14.02
CA GLU A 56 -25.94 -6.39 13.39
C GLU A 56 -25.85 -6.70 11.89
N PRO A 57 -25.82 -5.67 11.01
CA PRO A 57 -25.58 -5.89 9.60
C PRO A 57 -24.19 -6.48 9.36
N ILE A 58 -24.11 -7.47 8.48
CA ILE A 58 -22.87 -8.02 7.94
C ILE A 58 -22.09 -6.89 7.28
N LYS A 59 -20.93 -6.56 7.85
CA LYS A 59 -20.01 -5.56 7.30
C LYS A 59 -19.41 -6.08 5.99
N ARG A 60 -19.92 -5.59 4.86
CA ARG A 60 -19.43 -5.94 3.50
C ARG A 60 -18.17 -5.18 3.09
N GLY A 61 -17.60 -4.38 4.00
CA GLY A 61 -16.43 -3.56 3.76
C GLY A 61 -16.59 -2.51 2.65
N LYS A 62 -15.51 -1.79 2.40
CA LYS A 62 -15.31 -0.92 1.24
C LYS A 62 -13.84 -1.04 0.84
N ILE A 63 -13.54 -0.92 -0.45
CA ILE A 63 -12.15 -0.86 -0.90
C ILE A 63 -11.40 0.30 -0.26
N SER A 64 -10.16 0.07 0.14
CA SER A 64 -9.23 1.12 0.55
C SER A 64 -8.46 1.64 -0.67
N THR A 65 -8.07 2.92 -0.64
CA THR A 65 -7.38 3.58 -1.76
C THR A 65 -6.23 4.41 -1.23
N ILE A 66 -5.10 4.32 -1.91
CA ILE A 66 -3.86 5.05 -1.60
C ILE A 66 -3.70 6.16 -2.64
N TYR A 67 -3.40 7.37 -2.17
CA TYR A 67 -3.22 8.59 -2.95
C TYR A 67 -1.85 9.19 -2.68
N ALA A 68 -1.24 9.80 -3.69
CA ALA A 68 -0.01 10.56 -3.56
C ALA A 68 -0.26 11.93 -2.88
N ALA A 69 0.81 12.67 -2.58
CA ALA A 69 0.72 13.97 -1.92
C ALA A 69 -0.09 15.01 -2.73
N ASP A 70 -0.09 14.93 -4.07
CA ASP A 70 -0.88 15.79 -4.95
C ASP A 70 -2.37 15.38 -5.06
N GLY A 71 -2.78 14.33 -4.36
CA GLY A 71 -4.13 13.76 -4.39
C GLY A 71 -4.40 12.83 -5.59
N SER A 72 -3.41 12.58 -6.46
CA SER A 72 -3.53 11.59 -7.52
C SER A 72 -3.60 10.18 -6.93
N LYS A 73 -4.38 9.30 -7.56
CA LYS A 73 -4.57 7.92 -7.07
C LYS A 73 -3.33 7.09 -7.42
N LEU A 74 -2.68 6.52 -6.39
CA LEU A 74 -1.64 5.50 -6.58
C LEU A 74 -2.27 4.15 -6.91
N GLY A 75 -3.29 3.74 -6.17
CA GLY A 75 -3.97 2.49 -6.47
C GLY A 75 -5.05 2.12 -5.45
N VAL A 76 -5.74 1.03 -5.74
CA VAL A 76 -6.72 0.42 -4.83
C VAL A 76 -6.06 -0.77 -4.16
N VAL A 77 -6.20 -0.88 -2.83
CA VAL A 77 -5.66 -2.00 -2.07
C VAL A 77 -6.24 -3.31 -2.62
N PRO A 78 -5.40 -4.31 -2.98
CA PRO A 78 -5.87 -5.59 -3.49
C PRO A 78 -6.82 -6.29 -2.51
N THR A 79 -7.96 -6.74 -3.02
CA THR A 79 -9.02 -7.41 -2.24
C THR A 79 -9.88 -8.30 -3.14
N GLU A 80 -10.40 -9.38 -2.55
CA GLU A 80 -11.30 -10.34 -3.20
C GLU A 80 -12.66 -9.72 -3.54
N THR A 81 -13.10 -8.70 -2.79
CA THR A 81 -14.39 -8.04 -3.01
C THR A 81 -14.18 -6.57 -3.33
N ILE A 82 -14.55 -6.17 -4.56
CA ILE A 82 -14.53 -4.77 -4.97
C ILE A 82 -15.90 -4.17 -4.65
N ARG A 83 -15.95 -3.38 -3.58
CA ARG A 83 -17.13 -2.59 -3.21
C ARG A 83 -16.77 -1.13 -3.06
N ASP A 84 -17.32 -0.29 -3.93
CA ASP A 84 -17.20 1.18 -3.85
C ASP A 84 -18.59 1.84 -3.90
N PRO A 85 -19.20 2.11 -2.73
CA PRO A 85 -20.56 2.61 -2.66
C PRO A 85 -20.73 3.99 -3.31
N VAL A 86 -21.88 4.20 -3.95
CA VAL A 86 -22.25 5.44 -4.62
C VAL A 86 -23.65 5.91 -4.21
N GLY A 87 -23.88 7.22 -4.20
CA GLY A 87 -25.19 7.81 -3.92
C GLY A 87 -26.21 7.51 -5.02
N LEU A 88 -27.50 7.40 -4.67
CA LEU A 88 -28.57 7.09 -5.63
C LEU A 88 -28.69 8.12 -6.76
N SER A 89 -28.34 9.38 -6.50
CA SER A 89 -28.32 10.46 -7.49
C SER A 89 -27.28 10.22 -8.59
N ASP A 90 -26.24 9.47 -8.29
CA ASP A 90 -25.20 9.12 -9.25
C ASP A 90 -25.53 7.89 -10.07
N ILE A 91 -26.53 7.12 -9.66
CA ILE A 91 -27.01 5.97 -10.41
C ILE A 91 -27.99 6.43 -11.50
N PRO A 92 -27.78 6.08 -12.78
CA PRO A 92 -28.68 6.43 -13.86
C PRO A 92 -30.12 6.04 -13.57
N ARG A 93 -31.06 6.88 -14.02
CA ARG A 93 -32.49 6.57 -13.91
C ARG A 93 -32.83 5.27 -14.63
N THR A 94 -32.22 5.03 -15.79
CA THR A 94 -32.37 3.81 -16.59
C THR A 94 -32.03 2.57 -15.79
N LEU A 95 -30.89 2.54 -15.10
CA LEU A 95 -30.47 1.41 -14.26
C LEU A 95 -31.42 1.19 -13.09
N ARG A 96 -31.81 2.26 -12.37
CA ARG A 96 -32.80 2.17 -11.29
C ARG A 96 -34.12 1.57 -11.77
N GLN A 97 -34.61 2.03 -12.93
CA GLN A 97 -35.85 1.53 -13.52
C GLN A 97 -35.71 0.10 -14.06
N ALA A 98 -34.56 -0.26 -14.62
CA ALA A 98 -34.27 -1.61 -15.09
C ALA A 98 -34.32 -2.62 -13.95
N THR A 99 -33.66 -2.31 -12.83
CA THR A 99 -33.68 -3.14 -11.63
C THR A 99 -35.09 -3.29 -11.08
N ILE A 100 -35.84 -2.20 -10.93
CA ILE A 100 -37.24 -2.26 -10.47
C ILE A 100 -38.09 -3.11 -11.42
N ALA A 101 -37.97 -2.91 -12.74
CA ALA A 101 -38.80 -3.62 -13.71
C ALA A 101 -38.60 -5.15 -13.68
N VAL A 102 -37.37 -5.62 -13.44
CA VAL A 102 -37.07 -7.06 -13.48
C VAL A 102 -37.11 -7.74 -12.12
N GLU A 103 -36.70 -7.05 -11.05
CA GLU A 103 -36.61 -7.63 -9.70
C GLU A 103 -37.88 -7.41 -8.89
N ASP A 104 -38.57 -6.27 -9.07
CA ASP A 104 -39.66 -5.85 -8.17
C ASP A 104 -40.55 -4.74 -8.78
N GLU A 105 -41.41 -5.11 -9.72
CA GLU A 105 -42.22 -4.14 -10.50
C GLU A 105 -43.14 -3.27 -9.63
N ASN A 106 -43.57 -3.77 -8.46
CA ASN A 106 -44.41 -3.06 -7.51
C ASN A 106 -43.61 -2.44 -6.36
N PHE A 107 -42.28 -2.27 -6.51
CA PHE A 107 -41.38 -1.84 -5.43
C PHE A 107 -41.90 -0.65 -4.63
N TYR A 108 -42.52 0.35 -5.25
CA TYR A 108 -43.03 1.54 -4.54
C TYR A 108 -44.42 1.37 -3.90
N GLN A 109 -45.06 0.22 -4.06
CA GLN A 109 -46.46 -0.01 -3.67
C GLN A 109 -46.62 -0.98 -2.50
N HIS A 110 -45.65 -1.87 -2.28
CA HIS A 110 -45.66 -2.81 -1.16
C HIS A 110 -44.78 -2.31 -0.01
N ASP A 111 -44.93 -2.88 1.19
CA ASP A 111 -44.00 -2.65 2.31
C ASP A 111 -43.22 -3.95 2.60
N GLY A 112 -42.05 -4.14 1.99
CA GLY A 112 -41.17 -5.29 2.20
C GLY A 112 -41.53 -6.58 1.44
N VAL A 113 -42.81 -6.94 1.31
CA VAL A 113 -43.25 -8.17 0.60
C VAL A 113 -44.38 -7.86 -0.39
N ASP A 114 -44.21 -8.28 -1.65
CA ASP A 114 -45.27 -8.23 -2.66
C ASP A 114 -46.07 -9.54 -2.68
N LEU A 115 -47.22 -9.54 -2.01
CA LEU A 115 -48.14 -10.68 -1.96
C LEU A 115 -48.70 -11.04 -3.35
N SER A 116 -48.83 -10.08 -4.26
CA SER A 116 -49.29 -10.32 -5.62
C SER A 116 -48.22 -11.01 -6.46
N ALA A 117 -46.95 -10.65 -6.28
CA ALA A 117 -45.82 -11.35 -6.89
C ALA A 117 -45.69 -12.79 -6.37
N VAL A 118 -45.83 -12.99 -5.06
CA VAL A 118 -45.82 -14.34 -4.44
C VAL A 118 -46.94 -15.22 -5.01
N ALA A 119 -48.16 -14.69 -5.10
CA ALA A 119 -49.29 -15.43 -5.66
C ALA A 119 -49.07 -15.79 -7.15
N ARG A 120 -48.54 -14.86 -7.96
CA ARG A 120 -48.21 -15.13 -9.36
C ARG A 120 -47.11 -16.18 -9.50
N ALA A 121 -46.05 -16.08 -8.72
CA ALA A 121 -44.95 -17.04 -8.75
C ALA A 121 -45.43 -18.45 -8.39
N LEU A 122 -46.32 -18.57 -7.39
CA LEU A 122 -46.94 -19.85 -7.03
C LEU A 122 -47.72 -20.46 -8.20
N VAL A 123 -48.58 -19.68 -8.85
CA VAL A 123 -49.37 -20.16 -10.01
C VAL A 123 -48.45 -20.58 -11.15
N ALA A 124 -47.47 -19.73 -11.50
CA ALA A 124 -46.52 -20.01 -12.58
C ALA A 124 -45.68 -21.27 -12.32
N ASN A 125 -45.21 -21.49 -11.09
CA ASN A 125 -44.43 -22.66 -10.72
C ASN A 125 -45.27 -23.95 -10.71
N VAL A 126 -46.54 -23.87 -10.29
CA VAL A 126 -47.48 -25.01 -10.35
C VAL A 126 -47.78 -25.40 -11.79
N GLU A 127 -47.98 -24.42 -12.69
CA GLU A 127 -48.19 -24.67 -14.12
C GLU A 127 -46.92 -25.22 -14.81
N ALA A 128 -45.75 -24.77 -14.38
CA ALA A 128 -44.46 -25.19 -14.92
C ALA A 128 -44.00 -26.58 -14.45
N GLY A 129 -44.48 -27.04 -13.28
CA GLY A 129 -44.03 -28.28 -12.64
C GLY A 129 -42.62 -28.19 -12.01
N GLU A 130 -41.99 -27.02 -12.06
CA GLU A 130 -40.67 -26.71 -11.49
C GLU A 130 -40.61 -25.24 -11.05
N VAL A 131 -39.65 -24.88 -10.21
CA VAL A 131 -39.46 -23.48 -9.78
C VAL A 131 -38.82 -22.69 -10.92
N ARG A 132 -39.60 -21.83 -11.59
CA ARG A 132 -39.15 -20.99 -12.72
C ARG A 132 -39.11 -19.50 -12.40
N GLN A 133 -39.95 -19.03 -11.47
CA GLN A 133 -40.01 -17.63 -11.06
C GLN A 133 -39.92 -17.49 -9.54
N GLY A 134 -39.09 -16.55 -9.10
CA GLY A 134 -39.02 -16.09 -7.71
C GLY A 134 -39.98 -14.92 -7.49
N GLY A 135 -40.61 -14.88 -6.32
CA GLY A 135 -41.47 -13.76 -5.88
C GLY A 135 -40.83 -12.87 -4.82
N SER A 136 -39.49 -12.85 -4.73
CA SER A 136 -38.75 -12.08 -3.71
C SER A 136 -38.61 -10.62 -4.13
N THR A 137 -38.85 -9.69 -3.21
CA THR A 137 -38.71 -8.24 -3.43
C THR A 137 -37.24 -7.79 -3.37
N ILE A 138 -36.96 -6.57 -3.83
CA ILE A 138 -35.64 -5.93 -3.67
C ILE A 138 -35.26 -5.87 -2.19
N THR A 139 -36.21 -5.57 -1.31
CA THR A 139 -35.98 -5.47 0.14
C THR A 139 -35.66 -6.82 0.76
N GLN A 140 -36.38 -7.89 0.37
CA GLN A 140 -36.06 -9.25 0.81
C GLN A 140 -34.65 -9.67 0.39
N GLN A 141 -34.25 -9.36 -0.85
CA GLN A 141 -32.91 -9.63 -1.32
C GLN A 141 -31.84 -8.82 -0.56
N LEU A 142 -32.13 -7.55 -0.24
CA LEU A 142 -31.24 -6.71 0.54
C LEU A 142 -31.04 -7.24 1.96
N VAL A 143 -32.11 -7.54 2.69
CA VAL A 143 -31.98 -8.05 4.07
C VAL A 143 -31.31 -9.42 4.09
N LYS A 144 -31.55 -10.28 3.10
CA LYS A 144 -30.80 -11.52 2.92
C LYS A 144 -29.30 -11.25 2.85
N ASN A 145 -28.88 -10.26 2.06
CA ASN A 145 -27.46 -9.96 1.89
C ASN A 145 -26.83 -9.25 3.10
N LEU A 146 -27.63 -8.54 3.90
CA LEU A 146 -27.15 -7.76 5.05
C LEU A 146 -27.23 -8.50 6.38
N TYR A 147 -28.20 -9.39 6.61
CA TYR A 147 -28.47 -9.92 7.96
C TYR A 147 -28.48 -11.46 8.04
N ILE A 148 -28.48 -12.15 6.90
CA ILE A 148 -28.60 -13.61 6.87
C ILE A 148 -27.29 -14.22 6.40
N ALA A 149 -26.60 -14.91 7.30
CA ALA A 149 -25.35 -15.60 7.01
C ALA A 149 -25.56 -17.02 6.46
N ASP A 150 -26.70 -17.65 6.74
CA ASP A 150 -26.99 -19.05 6.37
C ASP A 150 -27.31 -19.20 4.87
N PRO A 151 -26.52 -19.98 4.11
CA PRO A 151 -26.76 -20.21 2.70
C PRO A 151 -27.98 -21.12 2.41
N GLU A 152 -28.51 -21.88 3.38
CA GLU A 152 -29.57 -22.87 3.11
C GLU A 152 -30.94 -22.25 2.78
N GLU A 153 -31.47 -22.56 1.60
CA GLU A 153 -32.76 -22.06 1.12
C GLU A 153 -33.96 -22.82 1.73
N THR A 154 -34.26 -22.55 3.00
CA THR A 154 -35.41 -23.13 3.69
C THR A 154 -36.65 -22.24 3.64
N PHE A 155 -37.84 -22.86 3.75
CA PHE A 155 -39.09 -22.11 3.89
C PHE A 155 -39.08 -21.23 5.15
N GLU A 156 -38.50 -21.72 6.24
CA GLU A 156 -38.32 -20.97 7.49
C GLU A 156 -37.49 -19.70 7.27
N ARG A 157 -36.34 -19.81 6.59
CA ARG A 157 -35.51 -18.66 6.22
C ARG A 157 -36.29 -17.64 5.39
N LYS A 158 -37.12 -18.09 4.43
CA LYS A 158 -37.95 -17.18 3.60
C LYS A 158 -39.01 -16.43 4.40
N VAL A 159 -39.56 -17.02 5.46
CA VAL A 159 -40.47 -16.34 6.39
C VAL A 159 -39.71 -15.29 7.22
N ILE A 160 -38.50 -15.60 7.67
CA ILE A 160 -37.62 -14.67 8.39
C ILE A 160 -37.21 -13.49 7.47
N GLU A 161 -36.80 -13.75 6.23
CA GLU A 161 -36.49 -12.73 5.22
C GLU A 161 -37.68 -11.77 5.01
N ALA A 162 -38.90 -12.31 4.93
CA ALA A 162 -40.12 -11.52 4.77
C ALA A 162 -40.41 -10.62 5.99
N LYS A 163 -40.20 -11.13 7.21
CA LYS A 163 -40.33 -10.36 8.46
C LYS A 163 -39.31 -9.22 8.49
N LEU A 164 -38.03 -9.54 8.32
CA LEU A 164 -36.94 -8.55 8.35
C LEU A 164 -37.08 -7.51 7.23
N ALA A 165 -37.56 -7.91 6.04
CA ALA A 165 -37.81 -6.97 4.96
C ALA A 165 -38.89 -5.94 5.33
N ARG A 166 -39.96 -6.36 6.00
CA ARG A 166 -41.01 -5.45 6.48
C ARG A 166 -40.43 -4.46 7.50
N GLU A 167 -39.74 -4.95 8.52
CA GLU A 167 -39.13 -4.12 9.57
C GLU A 167 -38.12 -3.13 8.97
N TYR A 168 -37.30 -3.57 8.01
CA TYR A 168 -36.34 -2.69 7.33
C TYR A 168 -37.00 -1.53 6.57
N GLU A 169 -38.18 -1.74 5.97
CA GLU A 169 -38.91 -0.66 5.29
C GLU A 169 -39.64 0.29 6.23
N ASP A 170 -40.02 -0.18 7.42
CA ASP A 170 -40.63 0.68 8.44
C ASP A 170 -39.62 1.74 8.92
N GLU A 171 -38.32 1.40 8.93
CA GLU A 171 -37.23 2.29 9.32
C GLU A 171 -36.63 3.10 8.16
N HIS A 172 -36.69 2.57 6.93
CA HIS A 172 -35.94 3.12 5.80
C HIS A 172 -36.81 3.46 4.58
N PRO A 173 -36.65 4.66 3.98
CA PRO A 173 -37.41 5.03 2.80
C PRO A 173 -36.99 4.20 1.57
N LYS A 174 -37.93 3.91 0.65
CA LYS A 174 -37.70 3.16 -0.60
C LYS A 174 -36.48 3.60 -1.41
N LYS A 175 -36.18 4.91 -1.45
CA LYS A 175 -34.98 5.42 -2.14
C LYS A 175 -33.69 4.93 -1.48
N TYR A 176 -33.65 4.92 -0.16
CA TYR A 176 -32.50 4.39 0.59
C TYR A 176 -32.35 2.89 0.36
N ILE A 177 -33.44 2.13 0.43
CA ILE A 177 -33.44 0.67 0.17
C ILE A 177 -32.88 0.36 -1.23
N LEU A 178 -33.37 1.05 -2.26
CA LEU A 178 -32.87 0.88 -3.63
C LEU A 178 -31.38 1.22 -3.74
N GLN A 179 -30.94 2.30 -3.07
CA GLN A 179 -29.53 2.67 -3.03
C GLN A 179 -28.69 1.57 -2.37
N GLN A 180 -29.13 1.04 -1.23
CA GLN A 180 -28.40 0.01 -0.51
C GLN A 180 -28.35 -1.29 -1.31
N TYR A 181 -29.46 -1.70 -1.93
CA TYR A 181 -29.50 -2.87 -2.82
C TYR A 181 -28.50 -2.76 -3.95
N LEU A 182 -28.52 -1.64 -4.68
CA LEU A 182 -27.60 -1.41 -5.81
C LEU A 182 -26.13 -1.28 -5.38
N ASN A 183 -25.83 -1.08 -4.09
CA ASN A 183 -24.47 -1.07 -3.54
C ASN A 183 -24.08 -2.38 -2.81
N THR A 184 -24.97 -3.37 -2.76
CA THR A 184 -24.78 -4.61 -1.99
C THR A 184 -24.98 -5.86 -2.84
N ALA A 185 -25.74 -5.76 -3.93
CA ALA A 185 -25.88 -6.85 -4.88
C ALA A 185 -24.52 -7.26 -5.47
N SER A 186 -24.30 -8.56 -5.62
CA SER A 186 -23.16 -9.10 -6.36
C SER A 186 -23.48 -9.09 -7.85
N TYR A 187 -22.52 -8.66 -8.65
CA TYR A 187 -22.60 -8.64 -10.11
C TYR A 187 -21.70 -9.70 -10.75
N GLY A 188 -21.05 -10.55 -9.95
CA GLY A 188 -20.24 -11.67 -10.43
C GLY A 188 -18.76 -11.52 -10.10
N THR A 189 -18.03 -12.60 -10.31
CA THR A 189 -16.58 -12.69 -10.04
C THR A 189 -15.82 -12.71 -11.34
N ASN A 190 -14.78 -11.89 -11.45
CA ASN A 190 -13.87 -11.83 -12.59
C ASN A 190 -12.44 -11.84 -12.05
N ASN A 191 -11.57 -12.73 -12.57
CA ASN A 191 -10.18 -12.87 -12.14
C ASN A 191 -10.01 -12.96 -10.61
N GLY A 192 -10.84 -13.78 -9.96
CA GLY A 192 -10.80 -13.98 -8.51
C GLY A 192 -11.39 -12.85 -7.67
N ARG A 193 -11.95 -11.80 -8.29
CA ARG A 193 -12.52 -10.64 -7.58
C ARG A 193 -14.01 -10.48 -7.86
N THR A 194 -14.81 -10.38 -6.81
CA THR A 194 -16.26 -10.18 -6.89
C THR A 194 -16.60 -8.70 -6.96
N ALA A 195 -17.36 -8.32 -7.99
CA ALA A 195 -17.94 -6.99 -8.13
C ALA A 195 -19.17 -6.87 -7.23
N VAL A 196 -19.10 -6.06 -6.17
CA VAL A 196 -20.23 -5.78 -5.28
C VAL A 196 -20.66 -4.33 -5.44
N GLY A 197 -21.89 -4.16 -5.91
CA GLY A 197 -22.47 -2.87 -6.22
C GLY A 197 -22.23 -2.37 -7.65
N VAL A 198 -23.15 -1.53 -8.12
CA VAL A 198 -23.23 -1.08 -9.51
C VAL A 198 -22.02 -0.26 -9.97
N LYS A 199 -21.34 0.46 -9.07
CA LYS A 199 -20.17 1.26 -9.45
C LYS A 199 -18.99 0.37 -9.81
N ALA A 200 -18.75 -0.67 -9.01
CA ALA A 200 -17.72 -1.67 -9.31
C ALA A 200 -18.06 -2.39 -10.63
N ALA A 201 -19.30 -2.83 -10.80
CA ALA A 201 -19.75 -3.52 -12.00
C ALA A 201 -19.64 -2.66 -13.27
N ALA A 202 -20.04 -1.39 -13.21
CA ALA A 202 -19.94 -0.47 -14.35
C ALA A 202 -18.50 -0.33 -14.86
N ASN A 203 -17.53 -0.22 -13.95
CA ASN A 203 -16.12 -0.16 -14.34
C ASN A 203 -15.62 -1.51 -14.86
N ILE A 204 -15.87 -2.61 -14.13
CA ILE A 204 -15.34 -3.93 -14.50
C ILE A 204 -15.83 -4.39 -15.88
N TYR A 205 -17.12 -4.22 -16.17
CA TYR A 205 -17.72 -4.73 -17.40
C TYR A 205 -17.68 -3.75 -18.57
N PHE A 206 -17.60 -2.43 -18.32
CA PHE A 206 -17.73 -1.41 -19.36
C PHE A 206 -16.70 -0.28 -19.31
N ASN A 207 -15.73 -0.33 -18.39
CA ASN A 207 -14.70 0.69 -18.20
C ASN A 207 -15.30 2.11 -18.05
N LYS A 208 -16.48 2.19 -17.40
CA LYS A 208 -17.27 3.41 -17.30
C LYS A 208 -17.59 3.78 -15.86
N GLY A 209 -17.70 5.08 -15.63
CA GLY A 209 -18.38 5.57 -14.43
C GLY A 209 -19.86 5.19 -14.49
N VAL A 210 -20.46 4.82 -13.36
CA VAL A 210 -21.86 4.36 -13.29
C VAL A 210 -22.86 5.32 -13.96
N LYS A 211 -22.62 6.64 -13.94
CA LYS A 211 -23.45 7.66 -14.60
C LYS A 211 -23.50 7.55 -16.12
N GLN A 212 -22.49 6.94 -16.73
CA GLN A 212 -22.29 6.89 -18.17
C GLN A 212 -22.92 5.66 -18.83
N LEU A 213 -23.51 4.77 -18.04
CA LEU A 213 -24.12 3.55 -18.54
C LEU A 213 -25.26 3.86 -19.54
N SER A 214 -25.23 3.16 -20.67
CA SER A 214 -26.30 3.15 -21.66
C SER A 214 -27.54 2.40 -21.15
N LEU A 215 -28.60 2.37 -21.95
CA LEU A 215 -29.81 1.60 -21.63
C LEU A 215 -29.55 0.09 -21.62
N ASP A 216 -28.83 -0.42 -22.62
CA ASP A 216 -28.46 -1.83 -22.78
C ASP A 216 -27.51 -2.29 -21.67
N GLU A 217 -26.50 -1.49 -21.32
CA GLU A 217 -25.59 -1.74 -20.21
C GLU A 217 -26.33 -1.72 -18.86
N SER A 218 -27.23 -0.75 -18.66
CA SER A 218 -28.11 -0.68 -17.48
C SER A 218 -28.99 -1.93 -17.36
N ALA A 219 -29.55 -2.40 -18.47
CA ALA A 219 -30.38 -3.59 -18.50
C ALA A 219 -29.57 -4.87 -18.23
N LEU A 220 -28.32 -4.95 -18.72
CA LEU A 220 -27.44 -6.07 -18.42
C LEU A 220 -27.15 -6.13 -16.92
N LEU A 221 -26.62 -5.04 -16.34
CA LEU A 221 -26.30 -5.00 -14.91
C LEU A 221 -27.53 -5.27 -14.04
N ALA A 222 -28.69 -4.71 -14.37
CA ALA A 222 -29.90 -4.96 -13.60
C ALA A 222 -30.32 -6.45 -13.57
N GLY A 223 -29.98 -7.23 -14.60
CA GLY A 223 -30.34 -8.64 -14.69
C GLY A 223 -29.35 -9.59 -14.01
N MET A 224 -28.10 -9.17 -13.81
CA MET A 224 -27.02 -10.02 -13.30
C MET A 224 -27.21 -10.51 -11.84
N PRO A 225 -27.69 -9.69 -10.88
CA PRO A 225 -27.84 -10.09 -9.48
C PRO A 225 -28.62 -11.38 -9.21
N GLN A 226 -29.53 -11.76 -10.11
CA GLN A 226 -30.32 -12.98 -9.99
C GLN A 226 -29.44 -14.25 -9.95
N ALA A 227 -28.46 -14.33 -10.84
CA ALA A 227 -27.53 -15.45 -10.94
C ALA A 227 -26.17 -14.92 -11.46
N PRO A 228 -25.37 -14.24 -10.61
CA PRO A 228 -24.24 -13.45 -11.06
C PRO A 228 -23.17 -14.25 -11.81
N SER A 229 -22.98 -15.52 -11.45
CA SER A 229 -22.04 -16.42 -12.14
C SER A 229 -22.57 -16.87 -13.50
N GLU A 230 -23.87 -17.16 -13.61
CA GLU A 230 -24.51 -17.63 -14.86
C GLU A 230 -24.65 -16.50 -15.89
N TYR A 231 -24.89 -15.28 -15.42
CA TYR A 231 -25.08 -14.10 -16.25
C TYR A 231 -23.82 -13.25 -16.36
N ASN A 232 -22.65 -13.79 -16.00
CA ASN A 232 -21.38 -13.10 -16.23
C ASN A 232 -21.12 -13.02 -17.75
N PRO A 233 -21.11 -11.82 -18.35
CA PRO A 233 -21.01 -11.67 -19.80
C PRO A 233 -19.62 -11.98 -20.38
N PHE A 234 -18.57 -12.04 -19.55
CA PHE A 234 -17.24 -12.48 -19.99
C PHE A 234 -17.15 -14.00 -20.12
N GLU A 235 -17.91 -14.73 -19.31
CA GLU A 235 -17.89 -16.20 -19.26
C GLU A 235 -19.05 -16.82 -20.05
N SER A 236 -20.23 -16.18 -20.04
CA SER A 236 -21.50 -16.69 -20.59
C SER A 236 -22.27 -15.61 -21.36
N PRO A 237 -21.75 -15.14 -22.51
CA PRO A 237 -22.31 -14.02 -23.25
C PRO A 237 -23.73 -14.26 -23.77
N ASP A 238 -24.06 -15.50 -24.15
CA ASP A 238 -25.39 -15.85 -24.64
C ASP A 238 -26.44 -15.75 -23.53
N SER A 239 -26.21 -16.40 -22.39
CA SER A 239 -27.07 -16.32 -21.20
C SER A 239 -27.22 -14.89 -20.69
N ALA A 240 -26.13 -14.13 -20.66
CA ALA A 240 -26.14 -12.70 -20.31
C ALA A 240 -26.99 -11.87 -21.28
N THR A 241 -26.89 -12.14 -22.59
CA THR A 241 -27.69 -11.47 -23.63
C THR A 241 -29.18 -11.77 -23.48
N GLU A 242 -29.53 -13.03 -23.24
CA GLU A 242 -30.91 -13.44 -23.00
C GLU A 242 -31.48 -12.76 -21.75
N ARG A 243 -30.72 -12.77 -20.64
CA ARG A 243 -31.12 -12.11 -19.39
C ARG A 243 -31.31 -10.60 -19.59
N ARG A 244 -30.37 -9.92 -20.24
CA ARG A 244 -30.48 -8.49 -20.60
C ARG A 244 -31.74 -8.21 -21.43
N ASN A 245 -32.05 -9.06 -22.40
CA ASN A 245 -33.24 -8.92 -23.24
C ASN A 245 -34.54 -9.09 -22.45
N LEU A 246 -34.57 -9.96 -21.44
CA LEU A 246 -35.70 -10.09 -20.51
C LEU A 246 -35.89 -8.81 -19.70
N VAL A 247 -34.81 -8.19 -19.21
CA VAL A 247 -34.87 -6.90 -18.50
C VAL A 247 -35.43 -5.80 -19.41
N LEU A 248 -34.91 -5.67 -20.64
CA LEU A 248 -35.42 -4.70 -21.62
C LEU A 248 -36.91 -4.89 -21.91
N LYS A 249 -37.37 -6.16 -22.00
CA LYS A 249 -38.79 -6.48 -22.20
C LYS A 249 -39.62 -6.07 -20.98
N ALA A 250 -39.13 -6.29 -19.77
CA ALA A 250 -39.78 -5.84 -18.54
C ALA A 250 -39.89 -4.30 -18.51
N MET A 251 -38.80 -3.59 -18.78
CA MET A 251 -38.80 -2.12 -18.86
C MET A 251 -39.81 -1.57 -19.89
N PHE A 252 -39.96 -2.24 -21.02
CA PHE A 252 -40.97 -1.87 -22.02
C PHE A 252 -42.40 -2.09 -21.53
N ARG A 253 -42.67 -3.24 -20.86
CA ARG A 253 -43.99 -3.55 -20.31
C ARG A 253 -44.42 -2.58 -19.22
N GLU A 254 -43.48 -2.17 -18.37
CA GLU A 254 -43.68 -1.16 -17.33
C GLU A 254 -43.72 0.28 -17.87
N GLY A 255 -43.53 0.46 -19.18
CA GLY A 255 -43.59 1.77 -19.82
C GLY A 255 -42.40 2.69 -19.51
N TYR A 256 -41.29 2.16 -18.98
CA TYR A 256 -40.07 2.92 -18.72
C TYR A 256 -39.32 3.28 -20.00
N ILE A 257 -39.46 2.47 -21.06
CA ILE A 257 -38.88 2.72 -22.38
C ILE A 257 -39.93 2.57 -23.48
N LYS A 258 -39.72 3.27 -24.61
CA LYS A 258 -40.60 3.18 -25.78
C LYS A 258 -40.26 1.96 -26.62
N PHE A 259 -41.24 1.49 -27.42
CA PHE A 259 -41.04 0.35 -28.33
C PHE A 259 -39.83 0.51 -29.27
N LYS A 260 -39.58 1.74 -29.75
CA LYS A 260 -38.41 2.02 -30.62
C LYS A 260 -37.08 1.84 -29.88
N GLU A 261 -37.00 2.26 -28.62
CA GLU A 261 -35.81 2.10 -27.77
C GLU A 261 -35.58 0.63 -27.45
N TYR A 262 -36.65 -0.09 -27.06
CA TYR A 262 -36.63 -1.53 -26.85
C TYR A 262 -36.10 -2.29 -28.07
N LYS A 263 -36.66 -2.03 -29.26
CA LYS A 263 -36.25 -2.72 -30.50
C LYS A 263 -34.81 -2.40 -30.90
N ARG A 264 -34.33 -1.19 -30.63
CA ARG A 264 -32.92 -0.81 -30.87
C ARG A 264 -32.01 -1.55 -29.90
N ALA A 265 -32.28 -1.47 -28.60
CA ALA A 265 -31.46 -2.08 -27.56
C ALA A 265 -31.35 -3.62 -27.74
N LEU A 266 -32.40 -4.30 -28.19
CA LEU A 266 -32.33 -5.74 -28.52
C LEU A 266 -31.33 -6.09 -29.63
N ALA A 267 -31.08 -5.16 -30.56
CA ALA A 267 -30.14 -5.36 -31.66
C ALA A 267 -28.72 -4.93 -31.31
N ASP A 268 -28.55 -4.15 -30.24
CA ASP A 268 -27.24 -3.75 -29.74
C ASP A 268 -26.57 -4.94 -29.04
N GLY A 269 -25.26 -5.09 -29.24
CA GLY A 269 -24.46 -6.10 -28.54
C GLY A 269 -24.35 -5.80 -27.03
N LEU A 270 -23.58 -6.61 -26.30
CA LEU A 270 -23.41 -6.41 -24.86
C LEU A 270 -22.57 -5.18 -24.50
N GLY A 271 -21.82 -4.60 -25.44
CA GLY A 271 -21.08 -3.36 -25.21
C GLY A 271 -19.90 -3.47 -24.24
N LEU A 272 -19.40 -4.69 -23.98
CA LEU A 272 -18.35 -4.94 -23.00
C LEU A 272 -17.04 -4.24 -23.36
N GLU A 273 -16.46 -3.58 -22.38
CA GLU A 273 -15.12 -3.00 -22.40
C GLU A 273 -14.54 -3.20 -21.00
N ARG A 274 -13.59 -4.11 -20.85
CA ARG A 274 -13.08 -4.45 -19.52
C ARG A 274 -12.35 -3.25 -18.91
N GLY A 275 -12.76 -2.85 -17.70
CA GLY A 275 -12.04 -1.86 -16.91
C GLY A 275 -10.98 -2.48 -16.02
N TYR A 276 -9.89 -1.75 -15.83
CA TYR A 276 -8.71 -2.14 -15.02
C TYR A 276 -8.46 -1.20 -13.84
N GLU A 277 -9.37 -0.25 -13.58
CA GLU A 277 -9.17 0.82 -12.61
C GLU A 277 -8.85 0.33 -11.18
N TYR A 278 -9.38 -0.83 -10.79
CA TYR A 278 -9.15 -1.44 -9.48
C TYR A 278 -7.93 -2.37 -9.44
N GLU A 279 -7.25 -2.58 -10.57
CA GLU A 279 -6.06 -3.43 -10.74
C GLU A 279 -4.81 -2.58 -11.02
N GLU A 280 -4.98 -1.37 -11.55
CA GLU A 280 -3.87 -0.45 -11.80
C GLU A 280 -3.25 0.06 -10.49
N ILE A 281 -1.94 -0.16 -10.36
CA ILE A 281 -1.09 0.37 -9.30
C ILE A 281 0.00 1.22 -9.95
N ARG A 282 0.02 2.51 -9.62
CA ARG A 282 1.10 3.43 -9.97
C ARG A 282 2.19 3.35 -8.91
N TYR A 283 3.43 3.40 -9.36
CA TYR A 283 4.62 3.27 -8.52
C TYR A 283 4.53 2.07 -7.55
N PRO A 284 4.56 0.82 -8.06
CA PRO A 284 4.31 -0.38 -7.24
C PRO A 284 5.20 -0.48 -6.00
N ASP A 285 6.46 -0.06 -6.10
CA ASP A 285 7.44 -0.19 -5.02
C ASP A 285 7.03 0.66 -3.79
N ILE A 286 6.63 1.92 -4.00
CA ILE A 286 6.11 2.78 -2.93
C ILE A 286 4.70 2.39 -2.50
N PHE A 287 3.85 1.93 -3.43
CA PHE A 287 2.53 1.42 -3.08
C PHE A 287 2.61 0.24 -2.12
N ASN A 288 3.52 -0.70 -2.38
CA ASN A 288 3.74 -1.87 -1.56
C ASN A 288 4.41 -1.51 -0.22
N PHE A 289 5.36 -0.56 -0.22
CA PHE A 289 5.92 -0.02 1.03
C PHE A 289 4.82 0.52 1.95
N VAL A 290 3.95 1.40 1.42
CA VAL A 290 2.82 1.95 2.18
C VAL A 290 1.83 0.86 2.57
N LEU A 291 1.57 -0.12 1.70
CA LEU A 291 0.66 -1.22 2.00
C LEU A 291 1.16 -2.06 3.18
N THR A 292 2.45 -2.36 3.25
CA THR A 292 3.07 -3.08 4.38
C THR A 292 2.93 -2.25 5.67
N ASP A 293 3.32 -0.98 5.65
CA ASP A 293 3.20 -0.08 6.81
C ASP A 293 1.74 0.02 7.32
N LEU A 294 0.77 0.13 6.41
CA LEU A 294 -0.66 0.10 6.76
C LEU A 294 -1.08 -1.23 7.41
N ILE A 295 -0.59 -2.36 6.89
CA ILE A 295 -0.93 -3.69 7.41
C ILE A 295 -0.37 -3.88 8.81
N ASP A 296 0.86 -3.44 9.05
CA ASP A 296 1.52 -3.53 10.34
C ASP A 296 0.81 -2.66 11.39
N ARG A 297 0.36 -1.45 10.99
CA ARG A 297 -0.36 -0.52 11.89
C ARG A 297 -1.81 -0.93 12.18
N TYR A 298 -2.58 -1.32 11.17
CA TYR A 298 -4.05 -1.46 11.28
C TYR A 298 -4.57 -2.89 11.09
N GLY A 299 -3.71 -3.82 10.67
CA GLY A 299 -4.07 -5.19 10.36
C GLY A 299 -4.69 -5.38 8.97
N ILE A 300 -4.36 -6.51 8.34
CA ILE A 300 -4.72 -6.83 6.95
C ILE A 300 -6.20 -6.69 6.61
N ASN A 301 -7.11 -7.07 7.53
CA ASN A 301 -8.56 -7.01 7.30
C ASN A 301 -9.06 -5.56 7.24
N THR A 302 -8.56 -4.70 8.13
CA THR A 302 -8.86 -3.26 8.14
C THR A 302 -8.35 -2.60 6.87
N VAL A 303 -7.13 -2.95 6.45
CA VAL A 303 -6.53 -2.34 5.25
C VAL A 303 -7.25 -2.78 3.97
N ARG A 304 -7.59 -4.06 3.82
CA ARG A 304 -8.23 -4.56 2.58
C ARG A 304 -9.71 -4.22 2.46
N GLN A 305 -10.44 -4.15 3.57
CA GLN A 305 -11.91 -4.04 3.57
C GLN A 305 -12.46 -2.87 4.41
N GLY A 306 -11.59 -2.14 5.11
CA GLY A 306 -11.98 -1.06 6.01
C GLY A 306 -12.31 0.26 5.32
N GLY A 307 -12.18 0.37 3.99
CA GLY A 307 -12.58 1.57 3.26
C GLY A 307 -11.71 2.78 3.50
N LEU A 308 -10.43 2.57 3.80
CA LEU A 308 -9.48 3.62 4.15
C LEU A 308 -9.20 4.52 2.94
N LYS A 309 -9.08 5.82 3.19
CA LYS A 309 -8.46 6.74 2.24
C LYS A 309 -7.11 7.15 2.82
N VAL A 310 -6.05 6.67 2.19
CA VAL A 310 -4.68 6.88 2.65
C VAL A 310 -4.04 7.91 1.75
N ASN A 311 -3.66 9.05 2.32
CA ASN A 311 -2.82 10.02 1.63
C ASN A 311 -1.37 9.75 2.05
N THR A 312 -0.48 9.73 1.06
CA THR A 312 0.96 9.60 1.31
C THR A 312 1.63 10.96 1.35
N THR A 313 2.91 10.96 1.71
CA THR A 313 3.81 12.12 1.63
C THR A 313 4.54 12.24 0.29
N VAL A 314 4.39 11.22 -0.55
CA VAL A 314 5.17 10.99 -1.77
C VAL A 314 4.76 11.97 -2.85
N ASP A 315 5.74 12.68 -3.41
CA ASP A 315 5.55 13.56 -4.55
C ASP A 315 5.66 12.74 -5.85
N PRO A 316 4.60 12.65 -6.68
CA PRO A 316 4.65 11.88 -7.92
C PRO A 316 5.71 12.33 -8.91
N ALA A 317 6.03 13.62 -8.96
CA ALA A 317 7.05 14.14 -9.86
C ALA A 317 8.45 13.72 -9.39
N PHE A 318 8.72 13.80 -8.08
CA PHE A 318 9.99 13.34 -7.51
C PHE A 318 10.12 11.82 -7.67
N GLN A 319 9.05 11.09 -7.39
CA GLN A 319 9.01 9.63 -7.54
C GLN A 319 9.27 9.20 -8.99
N GLN A 320 8.63 9.86 -9.97
CA GLN A 320 8.88 9.58 -11.39
C GLN A 320 10.32 9.89 -11.78
N GLN A 321 10.83 11.06 -11.36
CA GLN A 321 12.19 11.47 -11.70
C GLN A 321 13.24 10.51 -11.13
N ALA A 322 13.07 10.08 -9.87
CA ALA A 322 13.95 9.10 -9.25
C ALA A 322 13.94 7.76 -10.03
N GLN A 323 12.77 7.29 -10.46
CA GLN A 323 12.64 6.09 -11.29
C GLN A 323 13.31 6.25 -12.65
N ASP A 324 13.14 7.40 -13.30
CA ASP A 324 13.72 7.67 -14.62
C ASP A 324 15.26 7.73 -14.55
N ILE A 325 15.81 8.39 -13.53
CA ILE A 325 17.26 8.44 -13.29
C ILE A 325 17.82 7.04 -13.07
N VAL A 326 17.21 6.27 -12.18
CA VAL A 326 17.64 4.91 -11.88
C VAL A 326 17.56 4.02 -13.12
N ALA A 327 16.44 4.04 -13.85
CA ALA A 327 16.25 3.22 -15.05
C ALA A 327 17.19 3.61 -16.21
N ALA A 328 17.51 4.90 -16.36
CA ALA A 328 18.39 5.38 -17.42
C ALA A 328 19.87 5.00 -17.19
N ASN A 329 20.32 4.96 -15.93
CA ASN A 329 21.72 4.70 -15.60
C ASN A 329 21.97 3.22 -15.25
N TYR A 330 21.02 2.59 -14.53
CA TYR A 330 21.09 1.21 -14.07
C TYR A 330 19.77 0.51 -14.39
N PRO A 331 19.56 0.06 -15.64
CA PRO A 331 18.29 -0.54 -16.07
C PRO A 331 17.96 -1.88 -15.40
N GLY A 332 18.84 -2.37 -14.51
CA GLY A 332 18.68 -3.60 -13.76
C GLY A 332 19.18 -4.84 -14.52
N GLY A 333 18.53 -5.97 -14.30
CA GLY A 333 18.93 -7.24 -14.91
C GLY A 333 19.85 -8.08 -14.00
N SER A 334 20.93 -8.62 -14.57
CA SER A 334 22.01 -9.29 -13.85
C SER A 334 23.21 -8.36 -13.55
N GLY A 335 23.10 -7.08 -13.93
CA GLY A 335 24.10 -6.05 -13.69
C GLY A 335 23.90 -5.34 -12.34
N PRO A 336 24.70 -4.30 -12.06
CA PRO A 336 24.51 -3.48 -10.88
C PRO A 336 23.18 -2.73 -10.95
N ALA A 337 22.65 -2.46 -9.77
CA ALA A 337 21.44 -1.74 -9.49
C ALA A 337 21.76 -0.39 -8.86
N ALA A 338 20.79 0.53 -8.89
CA ALA A 338 20.81 1.75 -8.12
C ALA A 338 19.54 1.90 -7.27
N ALA A 339 19.66 2.63 -6.17
CA ALA A 339 18.54 3.01 -5.32
C ALA A 339 18.67 4.47 -4.89
N ILE A 340 17.54 5.17 -4.83
CA ILE A 340 17.41 6.54 -4.35
C ILE A 340 16.33 6.55 -3.28
N ALA A 341 16.64 7.11 -2.10
CA ALA A 341 15.66 7.43 -1.08
C ALA A 341 15.82 8.91 -0.70
N SER A 342 14.71 9.64 -0.65
CA SER A 342 14.69 11.07 -0.34
C SER A 342 13.60 11.37 0.69
N VAL A 343 13.98 12.10 1.72
CA VAL A 343 13.12 12.48 2.85
C VAL A 343 13.19 13.99 3.09
N ASP A 344 12.10 14.53 3.61
CA ASP A 344 12.02 15.89 4.11
C ASP A 344 12.62 15.96 5.54
N PRO A 345 13.68 16.75 5.77
CA PRO A 345 14.31 16.87 7.08
C PRO A 345 13.39 17.41 8.18
N ASP A 346 12.42 18.26 7.85
CA ASP A 346 11.60 18.97 8.85
C ASP A 346 10.56 18.07 9.53
N ASN A 347 10.26 16.91 8.94
CA ASN A 347 9.16 16.05 9.39
C ASN A 347 9.34 14.55 9.07
N GLY A 348 10.45 14.14 8.44
CA GLY A 348 10.70 12.75 8.07
C GLY A 348 9.85 12.23 6.91
N ALA A 349 9.09 13.09 6.22
CA ALA A 349 8.22 12.68 5.14
C ALA A 349 9.03 12.08 3.98
N ILE A 350 8.73 10.84 3.61
CA ILE A 350 9.33 10.18 2.45
C ILE A 350 8.77 10.85 1.20
N ARG A 351 9.65 11.52 0.44
CA ARG A 351 9.28 12.22 -0.80
C ARG A 351 9.39 11.33 -2.02
N ALA A 352 10.40 10.46 -2.06
CA ALA A 352 10.59 9.47 -3.12
C ALA A 352 11.40 8.27 -2.63
N ILE A 353 11.06 7.06 -3.09
CA ILE A 353 11.90 5.86 -3.00
C ILE A 353 11.88 5.12 -4.33
N ALA A 354 13.03 4.93 -4.95
CA ALA A 354 13.14 4.26 -6.24
C ALA A 354 14.32 3.29 -6.24
N SER A 355 14.14 2.12 -6.84
CA SER A 355 15.20 1.13 -7.03
C SER A 355 15.13 0.56 -8.44
N SER A 356 16.29 0.22 -9.01
CA SER A 356 16.33 -0.51 -10.27
C SER A 356 15.91 -1.95 -10.02
N ARG A 357 15.10 -2.50 -10.91
CA ARG A 357 14.55 -3.84 -10.74
C ARG A 357 15.57 -4.90 -11.14
N ALA A 358 15.95 -5.77 -10.21
CA ALA A 358 16.70 -6.98 -10.54
C ALA A 358 15.79 -7.97 -11.29
N THR A 359 16.36 -8.82 -12.15
CA THR A 359 15.56 -9.83 -12.87
C THR A 359 14.96 -10.84 -11.90
N GLY A 360 13.65 -11.05 -11.92
CA GLY A 360 12.99 -12.19 -11.27
C GLY A 360 12.46 -11.94 -9.85
N ASP A 361 12.68 -10.76 -9.27
CA ASP A 361 12.07 -10.36 -8.00
C ASP A 361 11.35 -9.02 -8.18
N GLU A 362 10.02 -9.07 -8.32
CA GLU A 362 9.18 -7.89 -8.55
C GLU A 362 8.82 -7.15 -7.25
N GLN A 363 9.27 -7.63 -6.08
CA GLN A 363 8.80 -7.14 -4.78
C GLN A 363 9.88 -6.53 -3.88
N PHE A 364 11.17 -6.82 -4.11
CA PHE A 364 12.25 -6.28 -3.27
C PHE A 364 12.63 -4.84 -3.65
N ASN A 365 12.46 -3.90 -2.71
CA ASN A 365 12.85 -2.50 -2.87
C ASN A 365 14.14 -2.21 -2.12
N VAL A 366 15.27 -2.15 -2.84
CA VAL A 366 16.59 -1.90 -2.26
C VAL A 366 16.63 -0.59 -1.45
N ALA A 367 15.94 0.45 -1.91
CA ALA A 367 15.90 1.77 -1.26
C ALA A 367 15.39 1.70 0.18
N SER A 368 14.46 0.79 0.50
CA SER A 368 13.85 0.70 1.84
C SER A 368 14.12 -0.62 2.56
N GLN A 369 14.53 -1.68 1.86
CA GLN A 369 14.73 -3.02 2.43
C GLN A 369 16.17 -3.53 2.25
N GLY A 370 16.94 -2.90 1.36
CA GLY A 370 18.28 -3.32 0.99
C GLY A 370 19.32 -2.87 1.99
N HIS A 371 19.62 -3.73 2.96
CA HIS A 371 20.69 -3.48 3.91
C HIS A 371 22.04 -3.73 3.25
N ARG A 372 22.86 -2.69 3.20
CA ARG A 372 24.14 -2.66 2.47
C ARG A 372 25.19 -1.96 3.31
N GLN A 373 26.44 -2.40 3.19
CA GLN A 373 27.54 -1.76 3.92
C GLN A 373 27.72 -0.33 3.41
N PRO A 374 27.60 0.71 4.27
CA PRO A 374 27.60 2.12 3.85
C PRO A 374 29.01 2.65 3.50
N GLY A 375 30.05 1.87 3.78
CA GLY A 375 31.44 2.30 3.65
C GLY A 375 31.71 3.59 4.45
N SER A 376 32.58 4.44 3.90
CA SER A 376 32.96 5.72 4.50
C SER A 376 31.81 6.74 4.69
N ALA A 377 30.59 6.48 4.22
CA ALA A 377 29.44 7.33 4.57
C ALA A 377 29.10 7.23 6.07
N PHE A 378 29.50 6.15 6.75
CA PHE A 378 29.28 5.99 8.18
C PHE A 378 30.18 6.87 9.07
N LYS A 379 31.29 7.38 8.52
CA LYS A 379 32.21 8.29 9.22
C LYS A 379 31.53 9.55 9.72
N THR A 380 30.45 9.97 9.07
CA THR A 380 29.62 11.09 9.52
C THR A 380 29.14 10.89 10.95
N PHE A 381 28.72 9.69 11.35
CA PHE A 381 28.30 9.41 12.71
C PHE A 381 29.46 9.51 13.71
N THR A 382 30.66 9.07 13.33
CA THR A 382 31.86 9.23 14.15
C THR A 382 32.25 10.69 14.32
N LEU A 383 32.16 11.50 13.25
CA LEU A 383 32.38 12.94 13.32
C LEU A 383 31.36 13.60 14.24
N THR A 384 30.07 13.31 14.06
CA THR A 384 29.00 13.83 14.92
C THR A 384 29.22 13.44 16.38
N THR A 385 29.64 12.20 16.67
CA THR A 385 29.96 11.75 18.02
C THR A 385 31.08 12.59 18.64
N ALA A 386 32.12 12.93 17.86
CA ALA A 386 33.20 13.80 18.32
C ALA A 386 32.70 15.22 18.64
N ILE A 387 31.85 15.80 17.78
CA ILE A 387 31.25 17.12 18.01
C ILE A 387 30.38 17.13 19.27
N LEU A 388 29.54 16.10 19.47
CA LEU A 388 28.72 15.94 20.68
C LEU A 388 29.56 15.81 21.96
N GLN A 389 30.79 15.30 21.86
CA GLN A 389 31.74 15.25 22.97
C GLN A 389 32.54 16.56 23.15
N GLY A 390 32.25 17.61 22.38
CA GLY A 390 32.90 18.91 22.46
C GLY A 390 34.27 18.97 21.80
N ILE A 391 34.58 18.03 20.89
CA ILE A 391 35.86 17.97 20.19
C ILE A 391 35.84 18.96 19.02
N ASP A 392 36.79 19.89 19.01
CA ASP A 392 36.97 20.83 17.91
C ASP A 392 37.68 20.15 16.72
N PRO A 393 37.02 20.06 15.55
CA PRO A 393 37.57 19.36 14.38
C PRO A 393 38.72 20.10 13.70
N ASP A 394 38.84 21.41 13.91
CA ASP A 394 39.88 22.23 13.29
C ASP A 394 41.19 22.21 14.07
N SER A 395 41.11 22.11 15.40
CA SER A 395 42.28 22.06 16.29
C SER A 395 42.71 20.65 16.72
N THR A 396 41.87 19.63 16.52
CA THR A 396 42.20 18.24 16.86
C THR A 396 42.80 17.52 15.65
N SER A 397 44.00 16.94 15.81
CA SER A 397 44.72 16.29 14.72
C SER A 397 45.19 14.88 15.05
N TYR A 398 45.27 14.04 14.02
CA TYR A 398 45.71 12.65 14.11
C TYR A 398 46.83 12.37 13.10
N PRO A 399 47.74 11.42 13.39
CA PRO A 399 48.62 10.86 12.38
C PRO A 399 47.80 10.20 11.26
N SER A 400 48.23 10.38 10.03
CA SER A 400 47.64 9.78 8.85
C SER A 400 48.67 8.98 8.04
N GLY A 401 48.17 7.96 7.35
CA GLY A 401 48.94 6.94 6.66
C GLY A 401 48.77 5.55 7.30
N PRO A 402 49.19 4.47 6.62
CA PRO A 402 48.98 3.11 7.09
C PRO A 402 49.43 2.89 8.53
N ILE A 403 48.55 2.30 9.35
CA ILE A 403 48.76 2.15 10.79
C ILE A 403 48.27 0.78 11.28
N ASP A 404 49.02 0.19 12.21
CA ASP A 404 48.58 -0.98 12.98
C ASP A 404 48.05 -0.52 14.33
N LEU A 405 46.73 -0.59 14.52
CA LEU A 405 46.09 -0.23 15.78
C LEU A 405 46.04 -1.44 16.70
N THR A 406 46.55 -1.27 17.93
CA THR A 406 46.51 -2.30 18.96
C THR A 406 45.73 -1.81 20.16
N THR A 407 44.73 -2.58 20.56
CA THR A 407 43.82 -2.28 21.66
C THR A 407 43.72 -3.48 22.60
N THR A 408 43.35 -3.23 23.86
CA THR A 408 43.11 -4.34 24.81
C THR A 408 41.81 -5.07 24.50
N GLU A 409 40.82 -4.36 23.95
CA GLU A 409 39.45 -4.84 23.76
C GLU A 409 39.25 -5.54 22.41
N TYR A 410 39.79 -4.98 21.33
CA TYR A 410 39.58 -5.45 19.94
C TYR A 410 40.83 -6.11 19.33
N GLY A 411 41.93 -6.21 20.08
CA GLY A 411 43.19 -6.76 19.61
C GLY A 411 43.94 -5.83 18.65
N SER A 412 44.77 -6.42 17.77
CA SER A 412 45.57 -5.70 16.79
C SER A 412 44.99 -5.85 15.38
N PHE A 413 44.82 -4.75 14.65
CA PHE A 413 44.30 -4.75 13.29
C PHE A 413 44.96 -3.65 12.44
N PRO A 414 45.30 -3.95 11.17
CA PRO A 414 45.85 -2.96 10.25
C PRO A 414 44.74 -2.08 9.67
N VAL A 415 45.05 -0.80 9.46
CA VAL A 415 44.20 0.13 8.71
C VAL A 415 45.03 0.77 7.61
N ALA A 416 44.59 0.60 6.37
CA ALA A 416 45.23 1.16 5.18
C ALA A 416 44.55 2.47 4.75
N GLY A 417 45.27 3.26 3.95
CA GLY A 417 44.81 4.54 3.41
C GLY A 417 45.50 5.74 4.06
N GLY A 418 44.87 6.90 3.93
CA GLY A 418 45.36 8.17 4.47
C GLY A 418 46.52 8.80 3.68
N SER A 419 46.86 10.03 4.07
CA SER A 419 47.99 10.81 3.57
C SER A 419 49.11 10.83 4.60
N SER A 420 50.38 10.75 4.20
CA SER A 420 51.48 10.80 5.19
C SER A 420 51.45 12.11 5.98
N GLY A 421 51.60 12.04 7.30
CA GLY A 421 51.79 13.21 8.17
C GLY A 421 50.71 13.32 9.24
N THR A 422 50.35 14.56 9.59
CA THR A 422 49.32 14.87 10.58
C THR A 422 48.26 15.73 9.94
N VAL A 423 46.99 15.37 10.13
CA VAL A 423 45.84 16.07 9.54
C VAL A 423 44.78 16.32 10.62
N ASN A 424 44.08 17.45 10.53
CA ASN A 424 42.96 17.74 11.41
C ASN A 424 41.68 16.99 10.96
N LEU A 425 40.67 16.93 11.83
CA LEU A 425 39.46 16.16 11.57
C LEU A 425 38.66 16.71 10.38
N ARG A 426 38.62 18.04 10.16
CA ARG A 426 38.00 18.63 8.96
C ARG A 426 38.64 18.08 7.69
N SER A 427 39.96 18.24 7.54
CA SER A 427 40.70 17.77 6.36
C SER A 427 40.59 16.25 6.18
N ALA A 428 40.65 15.50 7.28
CA ALA A 428 40.47 14.05 7.27
C ALA A 428 39.07 13.63 6.79
N THR A 429 38.03 14.39 7.15
CA THR A 429 36.65 14.16 6.68
C THR A 429 36.52 14.46 5.19
N THR A 430 37.04 15.59 4.72
CA THR A 430 37.04 15.99 3.31
C THR A 430 37.77 14.96 2.43
N ALA A 431 38.93 14.49 2.88
CA ALA A 431 39.73 13.46 2.21
C ALA A 431 39.22 12.02 2.45
N SER A 432 38.23 11.84 3.33
CA SER A 432 37.70 10.54 3.73
C SER A 432 38.77 9.57 4.23
N ASP A 433 39.66 10.03 5.10
CA ASP A 433 40.81 9.29 5.62
C ASP A 433 40.39 8.12 6.54
N ASN A 434 40.75 6.88 6.20
CA ASN A 434 40.39 5.71 7.02
C ASN A 434 41.20 5.64 8.33
N THR A 435 42.47 6.03 8.26
CA THR A 435 43.44 5.85 9.35
C THR A 435 43.15 6.82 10.50
N VAL A 436 42.76 8.06 10.18
CA VAL A 436 42.31 9.05 11.17
C VAL A 436 40.99 8.63 11.80
N PHE A 437 40.00 8.20 11.00
CA PHE A 437 38.69 7.83 11.53
C PHE A 437 38.70 6.56 12.39
N ALA A 438 39.57 5.59 12.07
CA ALA A 438 39.76 4.43 12.93
C ALA A 438 40.34 4.80 14.31
N GLN A 439 41.27 5.76 14.34
CA GLN A 439 41.81 6.29 15.60
C GLN A 439 40.77 7.11 16.37
N LEU A 440 40.03 7.98 15.67
CA LEU A 440 38.97 8.79 16.26
C LEU A 440 37.89 7.91 16.89
N ALA A 441 37.43 6.86 16.20
CA ALA A 441 36.43 5.92 16.70
C ALA A 441 36.85 5.27 18.02
N LEU A 442 38.13 4.92 18.16
CA LEU A 442 38.66 4.37 19.40
C LEU A 442 38.73 5.41 20.52
N ASP A 443 39.06 6.66 20.20
CA ASP A 443 39.13 7.75 21.19
C ASP A 443 37.73 8.20 21.67
N VAL A 444 36.74 8.28 20.78
CA VAL A 444 35.36 8.69 21.13
C VAL A 444 34.50 7.53 21.63
N GLY A 445 34.96 6.29 21.45
CA GLY A 445 34.25 5.07 21.84
C GLY A 445 33.34 4.53 20.74
N PRO A 446 33.59 3.33 20.18
CA PRO A 446 32.77 2.75 19.11
C PRO A 446 31.30 2.54 19.49
N GLU A 447 31.01 2.21 20.76
CA GLU A 447 29.63 2.13 21.28
C GLU A 447 28.90 3.47 21.21
N ASN A 448 29.59 4.58 21.50
CA ASN A 448 29.01 5.93 21.40
C ASN A 448 28.72 6.33 19.95
N VAL A 449 29.53 5.83 18.99
CA VAL A 449 29.27 6.01 17.56
C VAL A 449 27.99 5.27 17.14
N ALA A 450 27.83 4.03 17.59
CA ALA A 450 26.63 3.25 17.34
C ALA A 450 25.39 3.87 18.00
N GLU A 451 25.52 4.37 19.23
CA GLU A 451 24.45 5.11 19.92
C GLU A 451 24.06 6.37 19.15
N THR A 452 25.04 7.19 18.75
CA THR A 452 24.80 8.41 17.95
C THR A 452 24.08 8.09 16.63
N ALA A 453 24.52 7.05 15.90
CA ALA A 453 23.86 6.62 14.66
C ALA A 453 22.40 6.18 14.92
N THR A 454 22.16 5.45 16.02
CA THR A 454 20.82 5.03 16.42
C THR A 454 19.94 6.23 16.79
N GLU A 455 20.48 7.18 17.56
CA GLU A 455 19.74 8.39 17.93
C GLU A 455 19.40 9.27 16.73
N MET A 456 20.24 9.28 15.70
CA MET A 456 19.99 9.97 14.45
C MET A 456 18.99 9.24 13.54
N GLY A 457 18.62 7.98 13.81
CA GLY A 457 17.56 7.28 13.09
C GLY A 457 17.99 6.02 12.33
N ILE A 458 19.18 5.47 12.58
CA ILE A 458 19.51 4.11 12.13
C ILE A 458 18.75 3.10 12.98
N GLU A 459 17.86 2.31 12.37
CA GLU A 459 17.06 1.30 13.07
C GLU A 459 17.74 -0.06 13.08
N THR A 460 18.63 -0.31 12.12
CA THR A 460 19.39 -1.54 12.03
C THR A 460 20.26 -1.73 13.29
N PRO A 461 20.24 -2.92 13.93
CA PRO A 461 21.11 -3.21 15.04
C PRO A 461 22.60 -3.06 14.69
N LEU A 462 23.32 -2.28 15.49
CA LEU A 462 24.76 -2.03 15.39
C LEU A 462 25.49 -2.79 16.51
N ASP A 463 26.71 -3.25 16.21
CA ASP A 463 27.54 -4.06 17.10
C ASP A 463 28.46 -3.20 18.00
N GLY A 464 28.62 -1.90 17.71
CA GLY A 464 29.49 -1.01 18.49
C GLY A 464 30.97 -1.34 18.30
N LEU A 465 31.39 -1.61 17.07
CA LEU A 465 32.76 -2.03 16.74
C LEU A 465 33.51 -0.94 15.96
N PRO A 466 34.85 -0.81 16.11
CA PRO A 466 35.63 0.18 15.35
C PRO A 466 35.46 0.07 13.83
N ALA A 467 35.23 -1.13 13.31
CA ALA A 467 35.02 -1.39 11.89
C ALA A 467 33.77 -0.70 11.33
N GLU A 468 32.74 -0.45 12.15
CA GLU A 468 31.50 0.19 11.71
C GLU A 468 31.73 1.62 11.25
N THR A 469 32.66 2.34 11.87
CA THR A 469 33.08 3.70 11.44
C THR A 469 33.56 3.72 9.99
N LEU A 470 34.15 2.63 9.49
CA LEU A 470 34.60 2.50 8.10
C LEU A 470 33.53 1.87 7.19
N GLY A 471 32.35 1.58 7.75
CA GLY A 471 31.20 0.99 7.07
C GLY A 471 31.15 -0.53 7.10
N GLY A 472 32.00 -1.19 7.89
CA GLY A 472 32.06 -2.64 8.07
C GLY A 472 30.95 -3.19 8.97
N LEU A 473 29.69 -2.81 8.70
CA LEU A 473 28.53 -3.27 9.46
C LEU A 473 28.21 -4.75 9.14
N THR A 474 27.75 -5.50 10.14
CA THR A 474 27.34 -6.90 9.98
C THR A 474 26.09 -7.04 9.12
N ILE A 475 25.06 -6.22 9.37
CA ILE A 475 23.80 -6.24 8.61
C ILE A 475 23.86 -5.23 7.44
N GLY A 476 24.50 -4.09 7.63
CA GLY A 476 24.44 -2.94 6.71
C GLY A 476 23.23 -2.04 7.02
N VAL A 477 22.97 -1.04 6.20
CA VAL A 477 21.85 -0.10 6.34
C VAL A 477 21.16 0.11 5.02
N SER A 478 19.89 0.49 5.03
CA SER A 478 19.15 0.88 3.84
C SER A 478 19.41 2.33 3.43
N PRO A 479 19.24 2.67 2.13
CA PRO A 479 19.23 4.07 1.70
C PRO A 479 18.21 4.94 2.45
N LEU A 480 17.03 4.40 2.78
CA LEU A 480 16.02 5.13 3.54
C LEU A 480 16.50 5.48 4.96
N GLU A 481 17.13 4.54 5.68
CA GLU A 481 17.72 4.81 7.01
C GLU A 481 18.82 5.88 6.91
N MET A 482 19.70 5.78 5.92
CA MET A 482 20.76 6.78 5.73
C MET A 482 20.22 8.17 5.40
N ALA A 483 19.18 8.25 4.54
CA ALA A 483 18.51 9.51 4.22
C ALA A 483 17.82 10.11 5.46
N GLY A 484 17.10 9.29 6.23
CA GLY A 484 16.51 9.70 7.52
C GLY A 484 17.56 10.21 8.49
N ALA A 485 18.66 9.47 8.65
CA ALA A 485 19.72 9.81 9.59
C ALA A 485 20.45 11.11 9.25
N TYR A 486 20.77 11.33 7.97
CA TYR A 486 21.36 12.59 7.52
C TYR A 486 20.36 13.75 7.58
N GLY A 487 19.05 13.45 7.52
CA GLY A 487 17.98 14.42 7.74
C GLY A 487 18.07 15.09 9.11
N THR A 488 18.57 14.38 10.13
CA THR A 488 18.81 14.96 11.47
C THR A 488 19.83 16.10 11.46
N LEU A 489 20.83 16.06 10.57
CA LEU A 489 21.78 17.17 10.41
C LEU A 489 21.12 18.34 9.65
N ALA A 490 20.42 18.02 8.56
CA ALA A 490 19.71 19.01 7.75
C ALA A 490 18.65 19.79 8.52
N SER A 491 18.00 19.17 9.52
CA SER A 491 17.00 19.79 10.38
C SER A 491 17.58 20.58 11.57
N GLY A 492 18.90 20.78 11.62
CA GLY A 492 19.57 21.46 12.73
C GLY A 492 19.61 20.62 14.01
N GLY A 493 19.63 19.30 13.90
CA GLY A 493 19.82 18.38 15.02
C GLY A 493 18.55 17.69 15.55
N ILE A 494 17.45 17.75 14.80
CA ILE A 494 16.16 17.15 15.18
C ILE A 494 15.90 15.90 14.33
N GLN A 495 15.87 14.73 14.96
CA GLN A 495 15.54 13.49 14.28
C GLN A 495 14.02 13.35 14.12
N HIS A 496 13.59 12.97 12.92
CA HIS A 496 12.21 12.64 12.60
C HIS A 496 12.14 11.22 12.06
N ASP A 497 11.21 10.41 12.57
CA ASP A 497 10.95 9.07 12.05
C ASP A 497 10.44 9.17 10.61
N THR A 498 11.00 8.36 9.73
CA THR A 498 10.60 8.42 8.32
C THR A 498 9.20 7.83 8.12
N THR A 499 8.35 8.50 7.37
CA THR A 499 7.01 7.97 7.04
C THR A 499 6.59 8.31 5.62
N ALA A 500 5.96 7.34 4.95
CA ALA A 500 5.30 7.56 3.68
C ALA A 500 3.81 7.92 3.84
N ILE A 501 3.25 7.91 5.05
CA ILE A 501 1.83 8.10 5.31
C ILE A 501 1.62 9.48 5.92
N SER A 502 0.92 10.37 5.18
CA SER A 502 0.54 11.66 5.72
C SER A 502 -0.75 11.57 6.53
N SER A 503 -1.76 10.88 6.02
CA SER A 503 -3.00 10.67 6.76
C SER A 503 -3.76 9.42 6.34
N VAL A 504 -4.46 8.80 7.29
CA VAL A 504 -5.36 7.67 7.07
C VAL A 504 -6.75 8.06 7.55
N LYS A 505 -7.67 8.27 6.60
CA LYS A 505 -9.06 8.58 6.89
C LYS A 505 -9.93 7.32 6.87
N PHE A 506 -10.57 7.07 8.00
CA PHE A 506 -11.49 5.95 8.20
C PHE A 506 -12.92 6.30 7.76
N PRO A 507 -13.78 5.30 7.43
CA PRO A 507 -15.17 5.57 7.04
C PRO A 507 -16.03 6.19 8.14
N ASN A 508 -15.67 6.03 9.41
CA ASN A 508 -16.35 6.63 10.56
C ASN A 508 -16.07 8.15 10.67
N GLY A 509 -15.13 8.70 9.89
CA GLY A 509 -14.72 10.10 9.92
C GLY A 509 -13.46 10.38 10.72
N GLU A 510 -12.95 9.39 11.46
CA GLU A 510 -11.66 9.46 12.17
C GLU A 510 -10.50 9.57 11.18
N THR A 511 -9.44 10.28 11.59
CA THR A 511 -8.22 10.47 10.79
C THR A 511 -7.01 10.27 11.71
N ASP A 512 -6.05 9.48 11.24
CA ASP A 512 -4.74 9.28 11.86
C ASP A 512 -3.69 9.99 10.99
N GLU A 513 -2.74 10.72 11.58
CA GLU A 513 -1.79 11.62 10.88
C GLU A 513 -0.33 11.37 11.34
N PRO A 514 0.29 10.26 10.90
CA PRO A 514 1.63 9.88 11.37
C PRO A 514 2.74 10.89 11.05
N SER A 515 2.63 11.63 9.94
CA SER A 515 3.66 12.61 9.53
C SER A 515 3.70 13.89 10.37
N GLU A 516 2.76 14.09 11.29
CA GLU A 516 2.77 15.23 12.23
C GLU A 516 3.41 14.88 13.58
N ALA A 517 4.06 13.73 13.69
CA ALA A 517 4.76 13.33 14.91
C ALA A 517 5.91 14.33 15.24
N PRO A 518 6.05 14.76 16.51
CA PRO A 518 7.14 15.65 16.89
C PRO A 518 8.49 14.92 16.78
N GLY A 519 9.51 15.63 16.30
CA GLY A 519 10.88 15.11 16.25
C GLY A 519 11.55 15.04 17.62
N LYS A 520 12.63 14.24 17.70
CA LYS A 520 13.50 14.11 18.86
C LYS A 520 14.74 14.99 18.67
N GLN A 521 15.01 15.89 19.60
CA GLN A 521 16.28 16.63 19.59
C GLN A 521 17.44 15.69 19.93
N VAL A 522 18.40 15.57 19.02
CA VAL A 522 19.61 14.74 19.16
C VAL A 522 20.83 15.61 19.46
N MET A 523 20.92 16.77 18.79
CA MET A 523 22.00 17.74 18.98
C MET A 523 21.47 19.17 18.91
N THR A 524 22.30 20.14 19.27
CA THR A 524 22.01 21.56 19.06
C THR A 524 22.23 21.94 17.60
N ASP A 525 21.58 23.03 17.17
CA ASP A 525 21.74 23.58 15.83
C ASP A 525 23.19 23.98 15.53
N GLY A 526 23.92 24.52 16.50
CA GLY A 526 25.35 24.80 16.34
C GLY A 526 26.23 23.56 16.20
N GLU A 527 25.89 22.45 16.84
CA GLU A 527 26.61 21.18 16.67
C GLU A 527 26.32 20.59 15.28
N ALA A 528 25.07 20.63 14.83
CA ALA A 528 24.68 20.22 13.48
C ALA A 528 25.39 21.08 12.42
N ASP A 529 25.39 22.41 12.58
CA ASP A 529 26.04 23.38 11.69
C ASP A 529 27.53 23.08 11.49
N VAL A 530 28.28 22.74 12.54
CA VAL A 530 29.70 22.35 12.42
C VAL A 530 29.88 21.09 11.58
N VAL A 531 29.02 20.09 11.75
CA VAL A 531 29.08 18.87 10.94
C VAL A 531 28.70 19.19 9.49
N THR A 532 27.66 20.00 9.27
CA THR A 532 27.21 20.43 7.95
C THR A 532 28.30 21.18 7.20
N ASP A 533 28.93 22.19 7.81
CA ASP A 533 30.02 22.98 7.21
C ASP A 533 31.20 22.10 6.77
N ILE A 534 31.56 21.06 7.53
CA ILE A 534 32.61 20.11 7.13
C ILE A 534 32.15 19.19 5.99
N LEU A 535 30.86 18.84 5.94
CA LEU A 535 30.31 18.00 4.88
C LEU A 535 30.06 18.79 3.57
N GLU A 536 29.87 20.11 3.64
CA GLU A 536 29.91 21.00 2.47
C GLU A 536 31.28 20.94 1.78
N ASP A 537 32.39 20.93 2.54
CA ASP A 537 33.74 20.77 1.98
C ASP A 537 33.86 19.48 1.13
N ASN A 538 33.11 18.42 1.45
CA ASN A 538 33.13 17.17 0.68
C ASN A 538 32.51 17.32 -0.72
N VAL A 539 31.48 18.15 -0.83
CA VAL A 539 30.77 18.45 -2.09
C VAL A 539 31.52 19.51 -2.89
N ASP A 540 32.12 20.51 -2.24
CA ASP A 540 32.79 21.61 -2.93
C ASP A 540 34.18 21.23 -3.47
N ALA A 541 34.96 20.47 -2.69
CA ALA A 541 36.36 20.20 -2.99
C ALA A 541 36.82 18.77 -2.68
N GLY A 542 35.99 17.96 -2.00
CA GLY A 542 36.34 16.63 -1.54
C GLY A 542 35.92 15.49 -2.48
N THR A 543 35.71 14.33 -1.88
CA THR A 543 35.36 13.09 -2.61
C THR A 543 34.01 13.15 -3.33
N GLY A 544 33.12 14.04 -2.89
CA GLY A 544 31.75 14.20 -3.36
C GLY A 544 31.59 15.22 -4.48
N ILE A 545 32.66 15.73 -5.08
CA ILE A 545 32.61 16.86 -6.03
C ILE A 545 31.67 16.69 -7.23
N LEU A 546 31.36 15.45 -7.63
CA LEU A 546 30.38 15.18 -8.69
C LEU A 546 28.92 15.24 -8.22
N ALA A 547 28.67 15.48 -6.93
CA ALA A 547 27.37 15.80 -6.38
C ALA A 547 27.01 17.28 -6.56
N ASP A 548 27.99 18.17 -6.70
CA ASP A 548 27.78 19.62 -6.86
C ASP A 548 26.89 19.93 -8.07
N TYR A 549 25.68 20.41 -7.77
CA TYR A 549 24.68 20.80 -8.76
C TYR A 549 24.50 22.32 -8.85
N GLY A 550 25.39 23.09 -8.22
CA GLY A 550 25.41 24.55 -8.23
C GLY A 550 24.59 25.22 -7.13
N CYS A 551 24.17 24.47 -6.11
CA CYS A 551 23.49 24.98 -4.91
C CYS A 551 24.24 24.52 -3.64
N PRO A 552 24.06 25.22 -2.49
CA PRO A 552 24.57 24.76 -1.20
C PRO A 552 24.08 23.35 -0.88
N ALA A 553 25.02 22.47 -0.55
CA ALA A 553 24.75 21.07 -0.24
C ALA A 553 25.88 20.46 0.58
N ALA A 554 25.50 19.63 1.53
CA ALA A 554 26.43 18.86 2.36
C ALA A 554 26.28 17.38 2.07
N GLY A 555 27.36 16.60 2.14
CA GLY A 555 27.23 15.17 1.98
C GLY A 555 28.51 14.38 2.16
N LYS A 556 28.37 13.06 2.08
CA LYS A 556 29.48 12.13 2.25
C LYS A 556 29.38 10.97 1.28
N THR A 557 30.50 10.70 0.61
CA THR A 557 30.67 9.47 -0.16
C THR A 557 30.92 8.27 0.75
N GLY A 558 30.46 7.10 0.31
CA GLY A 558 30.83 5.81 0.86
C GLY A 558 31.27 4.85 -0.26
N THR A 559 32.33 4.09 0.01
CA THR A 559 32.74 2.95 -0.82
C THR A 559 33.18 1.84 0.11
N THR A 560 32.75 0.61 -0.15
CA THR A 560 33.19 -0.58 0.60
C THR A 560 34.50 -1.13 0.05
N ASP A 561 35.13 -2.01 0.83
CA ASP A 561 36.24 -2.82 0.34
C ASP A 561 35.82 -3.62 -0.90
N GLU A 562 36.76 -3.82 -1.84
CA GLU A 562 36.54 -4.42 -3.16
C GLU A 562 35.56 -3.67 -4.09
N ASN A 563 35.13 -2.46 -3.73
CA ASN A 563 34.23 -1.61 -4.53
C ASN A 563 32.89 -2.29 -4.82
N THR A 564 32.31 -3.03 -3.85
CA THR A 564 31.03 -3.73 -4.04
C THR A 564 29.82 -2.80 -3.94
N ASP A 565 29.94 -1.76 -3.12
CA ASP A 565 28.87 -0.81 -2.82
C ASP A 565 29.42 0.61 -2.92
N ALA A 566 28.71 1.43 -3.69
CA ALA A 566 28.99 2.84 -3.86
C ALA A 566 27.83 3.66 -3.31
N TRP A 567 28.14 4.65 -2.48
CA TRP A 567 27.18 5.48 -1.78
C TRP A 567 27.49 6.96 -1.94
N PHE A 568 26.43 7.74 -2.01
CA PHE A 568 26.48 9.15 -1.69
C PHE A 568 25.25 9.48 -0.86
N VAL A 569 25.45 10.05 0.33
CA VAL A 569 24.37 10.50 1.20
C VAL A 569 24.59 11.99 1.43
N GLY A 570 23.65 12.80 0.99
CA GLY A 570 23.78 14.25 1.02
C GLY A 570 22.44 14.92 1.18
N TYR A 571 22.47 16.17 1.61
CA TYR A 571 21.31 16.93 1.99
C TYR A 571 21.47 18.41 1.69
N THR A 572 20.32 19.06 1.60
CA THR A 572 20.09 20.50 1.60
C THR A 572 19.19 20.82 2.80
N PRO A 573 18.85 22.11 3.07
CA PRO A 573 17.85 22.42 4.08
C PRO A 573 16.49 21.74 3.84
N ASN A 574 16.13 21.47 2.58
CA ASN A 574 14.80 21.01 2.20
C ASN A 574 14.69 19.50 1.98
N LEU A 575 15.79 18.81 1.68
CA LEU A 575 15.79 17.39 1.32
C LEU A 575 17.07 16.70 1.80
N SER A 576 16.91 15.53 2.43
CA SER A 576 18.00 14.58 2.65
C SER A 576 17.82 13.37 1.73
N THR A 577 18.84 13.06 0.94
CA THR A 577 18.79 12.04 -0.10
C THR A 577 19.99 11.10 -0.04
N ALA A 578 19.73 9.80 0.01
CA ALA A 578 20.72 8.75 -0.12
C ALA A 578 20.63 8.08 -1.48
N VAL A 579 21.79 7.88 -2.11
CA VAL A 579 21.93 7.11 -3.36
C VAL A 579 22.91 5.97 -3.15
N TRP A 580 22.48 4.76 -3.51
CA TRP A 580 23.29 3.56 -3.51
C TRP A 580 23.40 2.98 -4.92
N VAL A 581 24.56 2.42 -5.24
CA VAL A 581 24.80 1.60 -6.44
C VAL A 581 25.57 0.34 -6.03
N GLY A 582 25.12 -0.82 -6.50
CA GLY A 582 25.73 -2.11 -6.16
C GLY A 582 24.96 -3.29 -6.72
N TYR A 583 25.37 -4.52 -6.39
CA TYR A 583 24.63 -5.73 -6.79
C TYR A 583 23.65 -6.16 -5.69
N PRO A 584 22.31 -6.08 -5.90
CA PRO A 584 21.31 -6.29 -4.84
C PRO A 584 21.27 -7.68 -4.22
N ASN A 585 21.92 -8.67 -4.84
CA ASN A 585 21.86 -10.07 -4.43
C ASN A 585 23.25 -10.72 -4.36
N ALA A 586 24.34 -9.95 -4.50
CA ALA A 586 25.69 -10.50 -4.51
C ALA A 586 26.74 -9.44 -4.13
N ARG A 587 27.88 -9.86 -3.58
CA ARG A 587 29.06 -9.03 -3.38
C ARG A 587 29.95 -9.12 -4.62
N ILE A 588 29.65 -8.30 -5.63
CA ILE A 588 30.41 -8.25 -6.87
C ILE A 588 31.01 -6.86 -6.99
N SER A 589 32.32 -6.80 -7.22
CA SER A 589 33.02 -5.54 -7.46
C SER A 589 32.40 -4.79 -8.65
N LEU A 590 32.16 -3.49 -8.46
CA LEU A 590 31.75 -2.56 -9.51
C LEU A 590 32.92 -2.16 -10.43
N GLY A 591 34.14 -2.61 -10.11
CA GLY A 591 35.38 -2.32 -10.83
C GLY A 591 36.23 -1.26 -10.13
N GLU A 592 37.52 -1.22 -10.49
CA GLU A 592 38.57 -0.44 -9.80
C GLU A 592 38.35 1.08 -9.77
N SER A 593 37.46 1.62 -10.59
CA SER A 593 37.14 3.07 -10.67
C SER A 593 35.72 3.42 -10.19
N ALA A 594 34.99 2.44 -9.67
CA ALA A 594 33.62 2.62 -9.21
C ALA A 594 33.61 2.95 -7.70
N PHE A 595 33.52 4.24 -7.40
CA PHE A 595 33.46 4.77 -6.03
C PHE A 595 32.12 5.49 -5.83
N GLY A 596 31.74 5.73 -4.57
CA GLY A 596 30.58 6.57 -4.24
C GLY A 596 30.54 7.91 -4.99
N GLY A 597 31.70 8.56 -5.11
CA GLY A 597 31.85 9.83 -5.84
C GLY A 597 31.69 9.72 -7.36
N THR A 598 31.90 8.55 -7.98
CA THR A 598 31.80 8.38 -9.45
C THR A 598 30.54 7.66 -9.90
N GLN A 599 29.90 6.90 -9.02
CA GLN A 599 28.67 6.16 -9.32
C GLN A 599 27.43 6.83 -8.73
N SER A 600 27.45 7.14 -7.43
CA SER A 600 26.25 7.56 -6.69
C SER A 600 26.07 9.08 -6.66
N ALA A 601 27.17 9.83 -6.48
CA ALA A 601 27.13 11.30 -6.45
C ALA A 601 26.53 11.93 -7.74
N PRO A 602 26.84 11.46 -8.97
CA PRO A 602 26.20 12.00 -10.18
C PRO A 602 24.69 11.72 -10.28
N LEU A 603 24.20 10.63 -9.68
CA LEU A 603 22.77 10.32 -9.64
C LEU A 603 22.06 11.21 -8.61
N TRP A 604 22.70 11.44 -7.46
CA TRP A 604 22.23 12.40 -6.46
C TRP A 604 22.12 13.81 -7.07
N ASN A 605 23.17 14.26 -7.76
CA ASN A 605 23.19 15.53 -8.50
C ASN A 605 22.00 15.68 -9.47
N GLN A 606 21.76 14.67 -10.30
CA GLN A 606 20.65 14.67 -11.26
C GLN A 606 19.28 14.77 -10.57
N PHE A 607 19.11 14.08 -9.44
CA PHE A 607 17.87 14.12 -8.67
C PHE A 607 17.66 15.47 -7.99
N MET A 608 18.67 15.97 -7.29
CA MET A 608 18.59 17.23 -6.53
C MET A 608 18.46 18.45 -7.45
N SER A 609 19.09 18.43 -8.63
CA SER A 609 18.90 19.45 -9.67
C SER A 609 17.42 19.63 -10.08
N PHE A 610 16.62 18.57 -9.95
CA PHE A 610 15.20 18.60 -10.23
C PHE A 610 14.37 18.87 -8.98
N ALA A 611 14.70 18.19 -7.87
CA ALA A 611 13.89 18.15 -6.66
C ALA A 611 14.04 19.40 -5.77
N ASP A 612 15.22 20.01 -5.74
CA ASP A 612 15.49 21.22 -4.95
C ASP A 612 16.23 22.30 -5.75
N PRO A 613 15.55 22.95 -6.72
CA PRO A 613 16.14 24.01 -7.53
C PRO A 613 16.20 25.37 -6.81
N SER A 614 15.77 25.44 -5.54
CA SER A 614 15.64 26.69 -4.78
C SER A 614 17.00 27.26 -4.36
N CYS A 615 18.01 26.39 -4.21
CA CYS A 615 19.35 26.71 -3.70
C CYS A 615 19.33 27.51 -2.40
N GLU A 616 18.52 27.10 -1.42
CA GLU A 616 18.51 27.74 -0.10
C GLU A 616 19.83 27.48 0.65
N ASP A 617 20.37 28.53 1.29
CA ASP A 617 21.53 28.42 2.17
C ASP A 617 21.15 27.70 3.47
N PHE A 618 22.09 26.99 4.08
CA PHE A 618 21.90 26.43 5.41
C PHE A 618 21.63 27.54 6.44
N PRO A 619 20.62 27.39 7.33
CA PRO A 619 20.35 28.38 8.37
C PRO A 619 21.54 28.52 9.31
N ALA A 620 21.96 29.76 9.60
CA ALA A 620 22.96 30.00 10.62
C ALA A 620 22.43 29.56 12.01
N PRO A 621 23.27 28.96 12.87
CA PRO A 621 22.84 28.44 14.15
C PRO A 621 22.46 29.57 15.11
N GLU A 622 21.40 29.37 15.89
CA GLU A 622 21.00 30.26 16.98
C GLU A 622 21.99 30.16 18.15
N THR A 623 22.52 28.97 18.42
CA THR A 623 23.49 28.71 19.49
C THR A 623 24.76 28.08 18.94
N PRO A 624 25.91 28.79 18.92
CA PRO A 624 27.18 28.21 18.47
C PRO A 624 27.62 27.01 19.32
N ALA A 625 28.20 26.00 18.69
CA ALA A 625 28.77 24.86 19.39
C ALA A 625 29.92 25.29 20.33
N SER A 626 30.00 24.65 21.50
CA SER A 626 31.07 24.87 22.47
C SER A 626 32.15 23.80 22.33
N LEU A 627 33.10 24.01 21.41
CA LEU A 627 34.13 23.04 21.09
C LEU A 627 35.50 23.42 21.66
N SER A 628 36.34 22.41 21.90
CA SER A 628 37.72 22.58 22.37
C SER A 628 38.66 21.53 21.79
N GLY A 629 39.94 21.87 21.66
CA GLY A 629 40.96 20.92 21.20
C GLY A 629 41.04 19.71 22.12
N PHE A 630 41.08 18.53 21.52
CA PHE A 630 41.07 17.25 22.22
C PHE A 630 42.44 16.56 22.17
N ALA A 631 42.80 15.88 23.25
CA ALA A 631 44.03 15.10 23.38
C ALA A 631 43.70 13.68 23.85
N GLY A 632 43.32 12.83 22.89
CA GLY A 632 43.06 11.41 23.07
C GLY A 632 44.32 10.55 22.98
N GLN A 633 44.15 9.24 23.15
CA GLN A 633 45.25 8.27 23.13
C GLN A 633 45.97 8.25 21.78
N TYR A 634 45.23 8.48 20.69
CA TYR A 634 45.74 8.39 19.33
C TYR A 634 45.96 9.75 18.66
N THR A 635 45.60 10.85 19.33
CA THR A 635 45.83 12.20 18.81
C THR A 635 47.33 12.48 18.60
N ALA A 636 47.64 13.29 17.60
CA ALA A 636 48.99 13.81 17.42
C ALA A 636 49.29 14.77 18.57
N SER A 637 50.25 14.42 19.43
CA SER A 637 50.68 15.31 20.51
C SER A 637 51.26 16.59 19.93
N GLY A 638 50.64 17.73 20.24
CA GLY A 638 51.13 19.03 19.83
C GLY A 638 52.47 19.35 20.49
N GLU A 639 53.58 19.15 19.77
CA GLU A 639 54.75 20.01 19.99
C GLU A 639 54.40 21.39 19.44
N THR A 640 54.08 22.32 20.33
CA THR A 640 54.17 23.75 20.01
C THR A 640 55.66 24.12 19.91
N SER A 641 56.33 23.72 18.83
CA SER A 641 57.67 24.17 18.49
C SER A 641 57.58 25.25 17.42
N THR A 642 57.58 26.50 17.87
CA THR A 642 58.12 27.60 17.06
C THR A 642 59.56 27.26 16.71
N GLU A 643 59.82 26.77 15.50
CA GLU A 643 61.13 26.90 14.88
C GLU A 643 61.01 27.26 13.40
N THR A 644 61.59 28.43 13.12
CA THR A 644 61.74 29.09 11.83
C THR A 644 62.70 28.32 10.91
N THR A 645 62.45 28.42 9.60
CA THR A 645 63.34 28.11 8.45
C THR A 645 63.64 26.62 8.21
N GLU A 646 63.66 26.07 6.99
CA GLU A 646 64.08 26.64 5.70
C GLU A 646 63.52 25.78 4.53
N ASP A 647 63.31 26.45 3.39
CA ASP A 647 62.83 25.92 2.11
C ASP A 647 63.76 24.83 1.53
N THR A 648 63.22 23.69 1.13
CA THR A 648 63.81 22.88 0.04
C THR A 648 62.73 22.07 -0.66
N ALA A 649 62.33 22.56 -1.83
CA ALA A 649 61.57 21.83 -2.83
C ALA A 649 62.29 20.54 -3.24
N THR A 650 61.58 19.42 -3.22
CA THR A 650 61.91 18.25 -4.04
C THR A 650 60.65 17.62 -4.61
N ASP A 651 60.62 17.64 -5.93
CA ASP A 651 59.72 16.97 -6.85
C ASP A 651 59.82 15.44 -6.71
N THR A 652 58.68 14.76 -6.53
CA THR A 652 58.60 13.31 -6.76
C THR A 652 57.22 12.93 -7.32
N ALA A 653 57.26 12.40 -8.54
CA ALA A 653 56.19 11.82 -9.33
C ALA A 653 55.51 10.60 -8.65
N PRO A 654 54.28 10.22 -9.08
CA PRO A 654 53.47 9.22 -8.39
C PRO A 654 54.02 7.79 -8.56
N ALA A 655 53.98 7.02 -7.47
CA ALA A 655 54.32 5.60 -7.46
C ALA A 655 53.17 4.75 -8.06
N ALA A 656 53.55 3.77 -8.86
CA ALA A 656 52.67 2.77 -9.49
C ALA A 656 52.12 1.76 -8.45
N PRO A 657 50.98 1.10 -8.74
CA PRO A 657 50.37 0.14 -7.81
C PRO A 657 51.13 -1.19 -7.82
N ILE A 658 51.27 -1.78 -6.62
CA ILE A 658 51.81 -3.12 -6.40
C ILE A 658 50.63 -4.06 -6.18
N THR A 659 50.61 -5.16 -6.93
CA THR A 659 49.60 -6.23 -6.89
C THR A 659 49.93 -7.31 -5.85
N ASP A 660 48.86 -7.93 -5.38
CA ASP A 660 48.70 -9.25 -4.73
C ASP A 660 49.14 -9.42 -3.26
N ALA A 661 48.19 -9.84 -2.41
CA ALA A 661 48.13 -11.24 -1.97
C ALA A 661 46.82 -11.57 -1.21
N ASP A 662 46.11 -12.56 -1.76
CA ASP A 662 45.42 -13.70 -1.14
C ASP A 662 44.41 -13.48 0.01
N GLY A 663 43.18 -13.87 -0.33
CA GLY A 663 42.06 -13.98 0.58
C GLY A 663 42.13 -15.21 1.48
N ASP A 664 41.48 -15.06 2.63
CA ASP A 664 40.99 -16.16 3.44
C ASP A 664 39.52 -15.90 3.74
N GLY A 665 38.71 -16.91 3.44
CA GLY A 665 37.25 -16.85 3.38
C GLY A 665 36.59 -16.51 4.71
N LEU A 666 35.65 -15.56 4.65
CA LEU A 666 34.62 -15.36 5.65
C LEU A 666 33.39 -16.20 5.27
N ASP A 667 32.72 -16.71 6.29
CA ASP A 667 31.58 -17.62 6.20
C ASP A 667 30.34 -16.93 5.60
N ASP A 668 29.99 -17.29 4.35
CA ASP A 668 28.81 -16.81 3.62
C ASP A 668 27.47 -17.17 4.31
N SER A 669 27.46 -18.02 5.36
CA SER A 669 26.24 -18.45 6.05
C SER A 669 25.74 -17.54 7.17
N LEU A 670 26.46 -16.45 7.48
CA LEU A 670 26.07 -15.46 8.48
C LEU A 670 25.39 -14.21 7.89
N TYR A 671 25.24 -14.13 6.58
CA TYR A 671 24.59 -13.00 5.91
C TYR A 671 23.18 -13.38 5.47
N ALA A 672 22.19 -12.56 5.82
CA ALA A 672 20.81 -12.75 5.41
C ALA A 672 20.71 -12.59 3.88
N PRO A 673 20.43 -13.66 3.11
CA PRO A 673 19.97 -13.47 1.74
C PRO A 673 18.66 -12.68 1.78
N GLY A 674 18.47 -11.79 0.80
CA GLY A 674 17.18 -11.15 0.57
C GLY A 674 16.08 -12.20 0.55
N ALA A 675 15.18 -12.11 1.53
CA ALA A 675 13.88 -12.79 1.63
C ALA A 675 13.73 -14.12 0.87
N ASP A 676 14.33 -15.21 1.37
CA ASP A 676 13.83 -16.55 1.06
C ASP A 676 12.66 -16.87 2.00
N GLN A 677 11.53 -16.17 1.81
CA GLN A 677 10.25 -16.59 2.41
C GLN A 677 9.60 -17.61 1.47
N THR A 678 10.04 -18.86 1.62
CA THR A 678 9.23 -20.01 1.21
C THR A 678 7.95 -20.01 2.04
N ILE A 679 6.82 -19.75 1.38
CA ILE A 679 5.48 -20.00 1.93
C ILE A 679 5.42 -21.49 2.28
N PRO A 680 5.21 -21.90 3.55
CA PRO A 680 4.92 -23.29 3.87
C PRO A 680 3.58 -23.66 3.22
N GLY A 681 3.60 -24.74 2.43
CA GLY A 681 2.52 -25.14 1.54
C GLY A 681 1.16 -25.42 2.18
N GLU A 682 0.17 -25.33 1.29
CA GLU A 682 -1.20 -25.92 1.25
C GLU A 682 -1.99 -26.15 2.55
#